data_AF-A0A0P4WEG7-F1
#
_entry.id   AF-A0A0P4WEG7-F1
#
_cell.length_a   1.000
_cell.length_b   1.000
_cell.length_c   1.000
_cell.angle_alpha   90.00
_cell.angle_beta   90.00
_cell.angle_gamma   90.00
#
_symmetry.space_group_name_H-M   'P 1'
#
loop_
_entity.id
_entity.type
_entity.pdbx_description
1 polymer ?
#
loop_
_entity_poly.entity_id
_entity_poly.type
_entity_poly.pdbx_seq_one_letter_code
_entity_poly.pdbx_strand_id
1 'polypeptide(L)'
;MTRIMEAQESQPVHNIFSLLTEAGQWTDLEATAKVSSLLDTFSSFLKSAPSPEEGVQATRLAFGSVLPHLQVDRTAFNFFCVVFSFLKPSHDSFLQRCSGKDASASSDTIKLLQQCCTVSECCKLALQFLLPAEKIAVEYLSNLPPVFLNIVSSSLTHCKQSETIYNGQLEQVQDSLSVLYQLTVEVAVDFANLLSRLKFDPLAEDDLEILTEVCDKLCTTAACLSQLSEVRGSVTLWRAYTSLIQQYHGVLITRLNLSLPMTALVKEIKDGLNTLTSLSLGNSTVEEKDKKIVQRIIKMTSFCLKVVIVMCEKFHGYLMDCHTSLMLLILLLYRFSPKNVVLSDYPEGVKKDLELQVTIGIEPLLAHLRDDEGFIEEVLKSVQKEVSIVDDWGCHILLLIAVLFPLRSSITHHMNTIVSRIFQATEKGHTSLSFPCMMDGVMCKGKPLSAVTLYEHTVMHLCAAVATFDCQQFESLERELVHWLLSGEMWPSLLAADVWCFIARYGTSELCRAHCTYLVEVLSQTHTAPPSIQQLVTVTLLSRLMGKLSQSHKEDIMSRINAARQNEKDRGMWCRLIQDKPEDGVQLVEFQSCMEDFIQHVNIITSRTATAEDVKSLIHNLQETELLLEAFPRNHTPEDPVSTNFLTSIALLWTRYCLL
;
A
#
# COMPACT_ATOMS: atom_id res chain seq x y z
N MET A 1 76.95 -2.66 46.96
CA MET A 1 77.18 -3.12 45.58
C MET A 1 76.24 -4.29 45.29
N THR A 2 74.93 -4.03 45.42
CA THR A 2 73.87 -5.03 45.32
C THR A 2 72.59 -4.27 45.04
N ARG A 3 72.24 -4.15 43.76
CA ARG A 3 70.92 -3.78 43.24
C ARG A 3 70.99 -3.83 41.72
N ILE A 4 69.90 -4.33 41.11
CA ILE A 4 69.61 -4.37 39.68
C ILE A 4 70.10 -5.64 38.97
N MET A 5 69.38 -6.75 39.17
CA MET A 5 69.08 -7.75 38.12
C MET A 5 67.73 -8.43 38.44
N GLU A 6 66.71 -7.61 38.73
CA GLU A 6 65.30 -8.01 38.70
C GLU A 6 64.56 -6.98 37.85
N ALA A 7 64.47 -7.25 36.55
CA ALA A 7 63.53 -6.63 35.62
C ALA A 7 63.76 -7.22 34.22
N GLN A 8 62.98 -8.26 33.86
CA GLN A 8 62.52 -8.50 32.48
C GLN A 8 61.46 -9.61 32.44
N GLU A 9 60.43 -9.51 33.29
CA GLU A 9 59.14 -10.15 33.04
C GLU A 9 58.20 -9.08 32.46
N SER A 10 58.29 -8.85 31.16
CA SER A 10 57.37 -7.95 30.44
C SER A 10 57.35 -8.21 28.93
N GLN A 11 57.13 -9.44 28.45
CA GLN A 11 57.02 -9.70 27.00
C GLN A 11 56.05 -10.83 26.55
N PRO A 12 54.75 -10.83 26.89
CA PRO A 12 53.78 -11.65 26.15
C PRO A 12 53.26 -10.97 24.87
N VAL A 13 53.25 -9.63 24.80
CA VAL A 13 52.56 -8.84 23.75
C VAL A 13 53.23 -8.92 22.37
N HIS A 14 54.57 -8.91 22.30
CA HIS A 14 55.30 -8.96 21.02
C HIS A 14 55.33 -10.36 20.37
N ASN A 15 55.03 -11.42 21.13
CA ASN A 15 55.17 -12.79 20.64
C ASN A 15 54.01 -13.20 19.72
N ILE A 16 52.80 -12.67 19.92
CA ILE A 16 51.63 -13.15 19.16
C ILE A 16 51.73 -12.82 17.67
N PHE A 17 52.18 -11.62 17.30
CA PHE A 17 52.30 -11.22 15.89
C PHE A 17 53.35 -12.04 15.15
N SER A 18 54.47 -12.38 15.79
CA SER A 18 55.47 -13.29 15.21
C SER A 18 54.90 -14.70 15.02
N LEU A 19 54.17 -15.22 16.01
CA LEU A 19 53.54 -16.54 15.92
C LEU A 19 52.48 -16.62 14.80
N LEU A 20 51.67 -15.57 14.65
CA LEU A 20 50.68 -15.49 13.56
C LEU A 20 51.36 -15.36 12.19
N THR A 21 52.50 -14.66 12.10
CA THR A 21 53.26 -14.55 10.85
C THR A 21 53.90 -15.89 10.48
N GLU A 22 54.46 -16.61 11.45
CA GLU A 22 54.95 -17.99 11.27
C GLU A 22 53.82 -18.91 10.79
N ALA A 23 52.63 -18.80 11.38
CA ALA A 23 51.49 -19.63 11.03
C ALA A 23 51.07 -19.50 9.55
N GLY A 24 51.23 -18.31 8.96
CA GLY A 24 50.94 -18.10 7.54
C GLY A 24 51.85 -18.89 6.59
N GLN A 25 52.93 -19.49 7.09
CA GLN A 25 53.89 -20.30 6.33
C GLN A 25 53.87 -21.78 6.71
N TRP A 26 52.97 -22.21 7.60
CA TRP A 26 52.90 -23.60 8.05
C TRP A 26 52.52 -24.57 6.92
N THR A 27 53.10 -25.76 6.99
CA THR A 27 52.63 -26.94 6.25
C THR A 27 51.42 -27.58 6.95
N ASP A 28 50.64 -28.41 6.23
CA ASP A 28 49.48 -29.12 6.80
C ASP A 28 49.81 -29.91 8.08
N LEU A 29 51.01 -30.50 8.12
CA LEU A 29 51.54 -31.25 9.27
C LEU A 29 51.79 -30.35 10.48
N GLU A 30 52.39 -29.18 10.27
CA GLU A 30 52.65 -28.21 11.32
C GLU A 30 51.37 -27.58 11.83
N ALA A 31 50.45 -27.25 10.92
CA ALA A 31 49.13 -26.74 11.25
C ALA A 31 48.37 -27.71 12.17
N THR A 32 48.32 -29.00 11.81
CA THR A 32 47.64 -30.03 12.61
C THR A 32 48.24 -30.15 14.03
N ALA A 33 49.55 -29.96 14.17
CA ALA A 33 50.23 -30.07 15.46
C ALA A 33 50.15 -28.80 16.34
N LYS A 34 50.19 -27.60 15.72
CA LYS A 34 50.40 -26.33 16.44
C LYS A 34 49.16 -25.44 16.54
N VAL A 35 48.15 -25.59 15.67
CA VAL A 35 46.99 -24.69 15.58
C VAL A 35 46.26 -24.55 16.92
N SER A 36 45.98 -25.65 17.63
CA SER A 36 45.25 -25.57 18.90
C SER A 36 45.98 -24.71 19.94
N SER A 37 47.30 -24.91 20.09
CA SER A 37 48.12 -24.13 21.03
C SER A 37 48.19 -22.64 20.64
N LEU A 38 48.21 -22.35 19.33
CA LEU A 38 48.17 -20.97 18.85
C LEU A 38 46.82 -20.31 19.13
N LEU A 39 45.71 -21.01 18.92
CA LEU A 39 44.36 -20.51 19.20
C LEU A 39 44.17 -20.20 20.69
N ASP A 40 44.69 -21.03 21.59
CA ASP A 40 44.65 -20.78 23.04
C ASP A 40 45.46 -19.54 23.42
N THR A 41 46.67 -19.41 22.87
CA THR A 41 47.55 -18.25 23.08
C THR A 41 46.90 -16.98 22.55
N PHE A 42 46.29 -17.05 21.36
CA PHE A 42 45.58 -15.95 20.73
C PHE A 42 44.33 -15.55 21.52
N SER A 43 43.58 -16.52 22.07
CA SER A 43 42.43 -16.24 22.95
C SER A 43 42.86 -15.51 24.22
N SER A 44 43.97 -15.94 24.84
CA SER A 44 44.54 -15.24 25.99
C SER A 44 44.96 -13.82 25.63
N PHE A 45 45.59 -13.63 24.46
CA PHE A 45 45.98 -12.31 23.98
C PHE A 45 44.79 -11.37 23.79
N LEU A 46 43.71 -11.81 23.13
CA LEU A 46 42.53 -10.96 22.91
C LEU A 46 41.87 -10.53 24.23
N LYS A 47 41.87 -11.39 25.26
CA LYS A 47 41.34 -11.04 26.59
C LYS A 47 42.16 -9.98 27.30
N SER A 48 43.46 -9.90 27.02
CA SER A 48 44.40 -8.96 27.66
C SER A 48 45.01 -7.98 26.67
N ALA A 49 44.34 -7.70 25.54
CA ALA A 49 44.88 -6.88 24.48
C ALA A 49 45.23 -5.48 25.02
N PRO A 50 46.42 -4.92 24.76
CA PRO A 50 46.83 -3.63 25.30
C PRO A 50 45.95 -2.46 24.85
N SER A 51 45.40 -2.56 23.63
CA SER A 51 44.41 -1.65 23.07
C SER A 51 43.43 -2.41 22.16
N PRO A 52 42.19 -1.91 21.98
CA PRO A 52 41.26 -2.44 20.99
C PRO A 52 41.85 -2.48 19.58
N GLU A 53 42.61 -1.45 19.21
CA GLU A 53 43.26 -1.32 17.90
C GLU A 53 44.27 -2.45 17.65
N GLU A 54 45.15 -2.74 18.61
CA GLU A 54 46.10 -3.86 18.49
C GLU A 54 45.39 -5.21 18.40
N GLY A 55 44.34 -5.43 19.17
CA GLY A 55 43.56 -6.67 19.12
C GLY A 55 42.87 -6.89 17.77
N VAL A 56 42.36 -5.81 17.15
CA VAL A 56 41.74 -5.86 15.81
C VAL A 56 42.78 -6.17 14.74
N GLN A 57 43.96 -5.56 14.80
CA GLN A 57 45.05 -5.87 13.85
C GLN A 57 45.56 -7.31 14.00
N ALA A 58 45.71 -7.80 15.23
CA ALA A 58 46.07 -9.20 15.48
C ALA A 58 44.99 -10.15 14.94
N THR A 59 43.72 -9.81 15.08
CA THR A 59 42.60 -10.59 14.53
C THR A 59 42.63 -10.66 13.02
N ARG A 60 42.84 -9.52 12.34
CA ARG A 60 42.99 -9.47 10.89
C ARG A 60 44.12 -10.39 10.41
N LEU A 61 45.28 -10.32 11.07
CA LEU A 61 46.41 -11.17 10.76
C LEU A 61 46.10 -12.65 11.02
N ALA A 62 45.44 -12.97 12.14
CA ALA A 62 45.02 -14.33 12.45
C ALA A 62 44.05 -14.90 11.41
N PHE A 63 43.12 -14.09 10.89
CA PHE A 63 42.25 -14.53 9.81
C PHE A 63 43.03 -14.81 8.52
N GLY A 64 44.03 -13.99 8.17
CA GLY A 64 44.89 -14.26 7.01
C GLY A 64 45.78 -15.50 7.16
N SER A 65 46.32 -15.73 8.37
CA SER A 65 47.34 -16.75 8.61
C SER A 65 46.82 -18.08 9.15
N VAL A 66 45.68 -18.08 9.87
CA VAL A 66 45.18 -19.26 10.59
C VAL A 66 43.96 -19.88 9.91
N LEU A 67 43.03 -19.08 9.35
CA LEU A 67 41.85 -19.62 8.66
C LEU A 67 42.18 -20.62 7.53
N PRO A 68 43.24 -20.43 6.70
CA PRO A 68 43.58 -21.39 5.65
C PRO A 68 43.88 -22.81 6.17
N HIS A 69 44.23 -22.93 7.45
CA HIS A 69 44.58 -24.19 8.11
C HIS A 69 43.41 -24.83 8.87
N LEU A 70 42.26 -24.15 8.94
CA LEU A 70 41.09 -24.63 9.65
C LEU A 70 40.08 -25.29 8.70
N GLN A 71 39.28 -26.19 9.24
CA GLN A 71 38.09 -26.73 8.60
C GLN A 71 36.84 -26.11 9.24
N VAL A 72 35.70 -26.14 8.55
CA VAL A 72 34.43 -25.65 9.11
C VAL A 72 33.92 -26.65 10.14
N ASP A 73 34.50 -26.59 11.34
CA ASP A 73 34.26 -27.50 12.45
C ASP A 73 34.26 -26.76 13.80
N ARG A 74 34.14 -27.52 14.89
CA ARG A 74 34.07 -27.00 16.26
C ARG A 74 35.27 -26.14 16.64
N THR A 75 36.45 -26.38 16.09
CA THR A 75 37.66 -25.60 16.36
C THR A 75 37.53 -24.20 15.78
N ALA A 76 37.10 -24.10 14.51
CA ALA A 76 36.84 -22.82 13.86
C ALA A 76 35.69 -22.07 14.54
N PHE A 77 34.63 -22.76 14.94
CA PHE A 77 33.50 -22.16 15.65
C PHE A 77 33.91 -21.55 17.00
N ASN A 78 34.71 -22.26 17.80
CA ASN A 78 35.25 -21.73 19.06
C ASN A 78 36.15 -20.51 18.81
N PHE A 79 36.99 -20.56 17.77
CA PHE A 79 37.84 -19.43 17.37
C PHE A 79 37.00 -18.19 17.02
N PHE A 80 35.97 -18.36 16.19
CA PHE A 80 35.05 -17.27 15.86
C PHE A 80 34.33 -16.72 17.09
N CYS A 81 33.88 -17.58 18.01
CA CYS A 81 33.21 -17.15 19.22
C CYS A 81 34.09 -16.19 20.05
N VAL A 82 35.37 -16.53 20.23
CA VAL A 82 36.34 -15.68 20.93
C VAL A 82 36.56 -14.36 20.19
N VAL A 83 36.79 -14.43 18.88
CA VAL A 83 37.09 -13.26 18.05
C VAL A 83 35.93 -12.27 18.05
N PHE A 84 34.71 -12.72 17.76
CA PHE A 84 33.56 -11.84 17.61
C PHE A 84 33.08 -11.26 18.95
N SER A 85 33.32 -11.96 20.06
CA SER A 85 33.12 -11.43 21.41
C SER A 85 34.04 -10.23 21.71
N PHE A 86 35.22 -10.18 21.08
CA PHE A 86 36.15 -9.05 21.17
C PHE A 86 35.86 -7.95 20.12
N LEU A 87 35.55 -8.33 18.88
CA LEU A 87 35.35 -7.38 17.79
C LEU A 87 34.13 -6.50 17.99
N LYS A 88 33.01 -7.05 18.49
CA LYS A 88 31.78 -6.28 18.71
C LYS A 88 32.00 -5.05 19.62
N PRO A 89 32.46 -5.20 20.88
CA PRO A 89 32.66 -4.05 21.76
C PRO A 89 33.74 -3.09 21.26
N SER A 90 34.77 -3.61 20.57
CA SER A 90 35.81 -2.78 19.96
C SER A 90 35.24 -1.88 18.86
N HIS A 91 34.41 -2.45 17.98
CA HIS A 91 33.72 -1.72 16.92
C HIS A 91 32.77 -0.64 17.46
N ASP A 92 31.93 -1.01 18.43
CA ASP A 92 30.99 -0.09 19.07
C ASP A 92 31.75 1.10 19.71
N SER A 93 32.89 0.82 20.37
CA SER A 93 33.78 1.84 20.96
C SER A 93 34.39 2.77 19.91
N PHE A 94 34.85 2.26 18.77
CA PHE A 94 35.40 3.09 17.70
C PHE A 94 34.37 4.04 17.10
N LEU A 95 33.16 3.55 16.78
CA LEU A 95 32.08 4.41 16.27
C LEU A 95 31.62 5.45 17.28
N GLN A 96 31.57 5.10 18.57
CA GLN A 96 31.25 6.04 19.64
C GLN A 96 32.31 7.14 19.75
N ARG A 97 33.60 6.79 19.66
CA ARG A 97 34.71 7.76 19.67
C ARG A 97 34.69 8.66 18.43
N CYS A 98 34.33 8.13 17.25
CA CYS A 98 34.09 8.92 16.05
C CYS A 98 32.98 9.97 16.22
N SER A 99 31.99 9.70 17.09
CA SER A 99 30.81 10.55 17.31
C SER A 99 30.96 11.51 18.51
N GLY A 100 32.10 11.49 19.20
CA GLY A 100 32.34 12.29 20.40
C GLY A 100 32.64 13.77 20.11
N LYS A 101 32.34 14.65 21.08
CA LYS A 101 32.60 16.11 20.99
C LYS A 101 34.09 16.48 20.86
N ASP A 102 34.99 15.54 21.13
CA ASP A 102 36.45 15.69 21.01
C ASP A 102 37.00 15.28 19.63
N ALA A 103 36.17 15.26 18.57
CA ALA A 103 36.59 15.12 17.18
C ALA A 103 37.37 16.37 16.66
N SER A 104 38.29 16.89 17.47
CA SER A 104 39.07 18.11 17.23
C SER A 104 40.21 17.93 16.24
N ALA A 105 40.49 16.70 15.79
CA ALA A 105 41.49 16.41 14.76
C ALA A 105 41.00 15.33 13.79
N SER A 106 40.83 15.69 12.52
CA SER A 106 40.40 14.77 11.46
C SER A 106 41.30 13.55 11.31
N SER A 107 42.60 13.67 11.63
CA SER A 107 43.56 12.55 11.55
C SER A 107 43.23 11.39 12.49
N ASP A 108 42.74 11.65 13.71
CA ASP A 108 42.42 10.57 14.65
C ASP A 108 41.08 9.91 14.32
N THR A 109 40.10 10.69 13.84
CA THR A 109 38.85 10.16 13.30
C THR A 109 39.08 9.25 12.10
N ILE A 110 39.99 9.60 11.20
CA ILE A 110 40.38 8.75 10.06
C ILE A 110 40.95 7.42 10.55
N LYS A 111 41.85 7.43 11.54
CA LYS A 111 42.40 6.18 12.11
C LYS A 111 41.32 5.32 12.73
N LEU A 112 40.35 5.90 13.45
CA LEU A 112 39.23 5.16 14.03
C LEU A 112 38.35 4.52 12.95
N LEU A 113 38.03 5.26 11.89
CA LEU A 113 37.31 4.73 10.74
C LEU A 113 38.06 3.58 10.06
N GLN A 114 39.39 3.68 9.93
CA GLN A 114 40.22 2.59 9.42
C GLN A 114 40.15 1.33 10.31
N GLN A 115 40.01 1.49 11.62
CA GLN A 115 39.78 0.34 12.51
C GLN A 115 38.39 -0.27 12.27
N CYS A 116 37.35 0.53 12.07
CA CYS A 116 36.03 0.01 11.68
C CYS A 116 36.06 -0.72 10.33
N CYS A 117 36.82 -0.21 9.35
CA CYS A 117 37.07 -0.92 8.08
C CYS A 117 37.74 -2.27 8.35
N THR A 118 38.77 -2.30 9.20
CA THR A 118 39.47 -3.55 9.54
C THR A 118 38.56 -4.57 10.21
N VAL A 119 37.66 -4.14 11.10
CA VAL A 119 36.63 -5.03 11.69
C VAL A 119 35.71 -5.60 10.61
N SER A 120 35.26 -4.76 9.67
CA SER A 120 34.41 -5.19 8.55
C SER A 120 35.13 -6.17 7.62
N GLU A 121 36.42 -5.98 7.39
CA GLU A 121 37.26 -6.92 6.64
C GLU A 121 37.41 -8.27 7.36
N CYS A 122 37.54 -8.25 8.70
CA CYS A 122 37.53 -9.48 9.48
C CYS A 122 36.19 -10.22 9.29
N CYS A 123 35.07 -9.50 9.39
CA CYS A 123 33.74 -10.06 9.12
C CYS A 123 33.67 -10.71 7.73
N LYS A 124 34.17 -10.03 6.70
CA LYS A 124 34.22 -10.54 5.32
C LYS A 124 35.04 -11.84 5.20
N LEU A 125 36.24 -11.89 5.80
CA LEU A 125 37.08 -13.09 5.78
C LEU A 125 36.42 -14.28 6.49
N ALA A 126 35.77 -14.05 7.63
CA ALA A 126 35.01 -15.09 8.32
C ALA A 126 33.83 -15.61 7.48
N LEU A 127 33.10 -14.72 6.80
CA LEU A 127 32.01 -15.12 5.89
C LEU A 127 32.53 -15.93 4.71
N GLN A 128 33.64 -15.52 4.09
CA GLN A 128 34.27 -16.25 2.99
C GLN A 128 34.70 -17.66 3.41
N PHE A 129 35.10 -17.85 4.67
CA PHE A 129 35.42 -19.16 5.23
C PHE A 129 34.18 -20.02 5.51
N LEU A 130 33.06 -19.41 5.93
CA LEU A 130 31.83 -20.14 6.29
C LEU A 130 30.93 -20.45 5.08
N LEU A 131 30.92 -19.58 4.06
CA LEU A 131 30.10 -19.69 2.86
C LEU A 131 30.35 -20.91 1.96
N PRO A 132 31.43 -21.70 2.07
CA PRO A 132 31.52 -22.97 1.37
C PRO A 132 30.69 -24.09 2.03
N ALA A 133 30.38 -24.00 3.32
CA ALA A 133 29.66 -25.06 4.03
C ALA A 133 28.18 -25.17 3.61
N GLU A 134 27.65 -26.39 3.52
CA GLU A 134 26.27 -26.62 3.08
C GLU A 134 25.24 -26.29 4.17
N LYS A 135 25.43 -26.80 5.39
CA LYS A 135 24.55 -26.58 6.55
C LYS A 135 25.36 -26.46 7.82
N ILE A 136 25.02 -25.49 8.65
CA ILE A 136 25.65 -25.27 9.96
C ILE A 136 24.54 -25.11 11.00
N ALA A 137 24.58 -25.89 12.07
CA ALA A 137 23.66 -25.69 13.19
C ALA A 137 24.03 -24.39 13.92
N VAL A 138 23.02 -23.55 14.20
CA VAL A 138 23.25 -22.23 14.80
C VAL A 138 23.82 -22.34 16.21
N GLU A 139 23.58 -23.46 16.92
CA GLU A 139 24.17 -23.75 18.23
C GLU A 139 25.70 -23.55 18.28
N TYR A 140 26.40 -23.86 17.18
CA TYR A 140 27.85 -23.72 17.09
C TYR A 140 28.30 -22.28 16.82
N LEU A 141 27.39 -21.45 16.32
CA LEU A 141 27.63 -20.06 15.93
C LEU A 141 26.71 -19.12 16.72
N SER A 142 26.26 -19.49 17.92
CA SER A 142 25.14 -18.84 18.60
C SER A 142 25.32 -17.33 18.80
N ASN A 143 26.53 -16.88 19.10
CA ASN A 143 26.84 -15.45 19.28
C ASN A 143 27.10 -14.70 17.96
N LEU A 144 27.27 -15.40 16.85
CA LEU A 144 27.82 -14.84 15.63
C LEU A 144 26.76 -14.07 14.81
N PRO A 145 25.57 -14.61 14.48
CA PRO A 145 24.54 -13.88 13.76
C PRO A 145 24.19 -12.52 14.39
N PRO A 146 23.95 -12.41 15.72
CA PRO A 146 23.68 -11.13 16.37
C PRO A 146 24.85 -10.14 16.26
N VAL A 147 26.08 -10.62 16.45
CA VAL A 147 27.29 -9.77 16.35
C VAL A 147 27.48 -9.21 14.94
N PHE A 148 27.35 -10.05 13.91
CA PHE A 148 27.46 -9.62 12.51
C PHE A 148 26.44 -8.54 12.18
N LEU A 149 25.17 -8.76 12.54
CA LEU A 149 24.12 -7.76 12.29
C LEU A 149 24.33 -6.49 13.11
N ASN A 150 24.89 -6.56 14.32
CA ASN A 150 25.23 -5.37 15.09
C ASN A 150 26.32 -4.54 14.40
N ILE A 151 27.41 -5.17 13.96
CA ILE A 151 28.52 -4.49 13.26
C ILE A 151 27.99 -3.85 11.96
N VAL A 152 27.22 -4.60 11.17
CA VAL A 152 26.63 -4.08 9.92
C VAL A 152 25.67 -2.93 10.18
N SER A 153 24.71 -3.11 11.09
CA SER A 153 23.67 -2.14 11.39
C SER A 153 24.25 -0.84 11.96
N SER A 154 25.20 -0.93 12.89
CA SER A 154 25.86 0.23 13.48
C SER A 154 26.70 1.00 12.45
N SER A 155 27.47 0.30 11.61
CA SER A 155 28.23 0.94 10.53
C SER A 155 27.35 1.64 9.51
N LEU A 156 26.27 1.00 9.03
CA LEU A 156 25.35 1.63 8.08
C LEU A 156 24.61 2.83 8.69
N THR A 157 24.20 2.74 9.95
CA THR A 157 23.57 3.85 10.67
C THR A 157 24.54 5.03 10.80
N HIS A 158 25.79 4.74 11.12
CA HIS A 158 26.85 5.75 11.20
C HIS A 158 27.10 6.42 9.85
N CYS A 159 27.20 5.65 8.76
CA CYS A 159 27.30 6.19 7.40
C CYS A 159 26.09 7.07 7.04
N LYS A 160 24.88 6.66 7.41
CA LYS A 160 23.65 7.43 7.18
C LYS A 160 23.64 8.75 7.96
N GLN A 161 24.18 8.77 9.17
CA GLN A 161 24.24 9.96 10.03
C GLN A 161 25.51 10.80 9.82
N SER A 162 26.37 10.42 8.86
CA SER A 162 27.69 11.02 8.66
C SER A 162 27.67 12.54 8.48
N GLU A 163 26.69 13.08 7.74
CA GLU A 163 26.53 14.54 7.58
C GLU A 163 26.35 15.24 8.93
N THR A 164 25.55 14.65 9.83
CA THR A 164 25.30 15.21 11.17
C THR A 164 26.48 15.02 12.12
N ILE A 165 27.19 13.90 12.00
CA ILE A 165 28.30 13.53 12.89
C ILE A 165 29.55 14.36 12.58
N TYR A 166 29.90 14.47 11.30
CA TYR A 166 31.15 15.11 10.87
C TYR A 166 31.00 16.56 10.46
N ASN A 167 29.79 16.97 10.05
CA ASN A 167 29.47 18.35 9.67
C ASN A 167 30.55 18.94 8.73
N GLY A 168 31.16 20.07 9.08
CA GLY A 168 32.21 20.73 8.28
C GLY A 168 33.52 19.95 8.09
N GLN A 169 33.70 18.77 8.68
CA GLN A 169 34.86 17.89 8.47
C GLN A 169 34.57 16.71 7.54
N LEU A 170 33.36 16.59 6.98
CA LEU A 170 32.95 15.42 6.18
C LEU A 170 33.89 15.14 5.00
N GLU A 171 34.34 16.17 4.28
CA GLU A 171 35.26 16.04 3.14
C GLU A 171 36.57 15.33 3.51
N GLN A 172 37.04 15.49 4.76
CA GLN A 172 38.31 14.92 5.22
C GLN A 172 38.20 13.44 5.57
N VAL A 173 37.00 12.95 5.88
CA VAL A 173 36.72 11.56 6.26
C VAL A 173 35.99 10.77 5.18
N GLN A 174 35.57 11.43 4.10
CA GLN A 174 34.74 10.87 3.04
C GLN A 174 35.31 9.59 2.41
N ASP A 175 36.63 9.55 2.15
CA ASP A 175 37.28 8.37 1.58
C ASP A 175 37.18 7.16 2.52
N SER A 176 37.46 7.36 3.81
CA SER A 176 37.39 6.29 4.82
C SER A 176 35.95 5.82 5.04
N LEU A 177 34.98 6.74 5.04
CA LEU A 177 33.56 6.40 5.12
C LEU A 177 33.08 5.63 3.89
N SER A 178 33.56 5.98 2.70
CA SER A 178 33.20 5.29 1.45
C SER A 178 33.70 3.84 1.46
N VAL A 179 34.92 3.63 1.95
CA VAL A 179 35.48 2.27 2.12
C VAL A 179 34.70 1.48 3.18
N LEU A 180 34.40 2.09 4.33
CA LEU A 180 33.59 1.44 5.38
C LEU A 180 32.21 1.04 4.85
N TYR A 181 31.54 1.94 4.13
CA TYR A 181 30.24 1.70 3.53
C TYR A 181 30.28 0.51 2.56
N GLN A 182 31.22 0.50 1.61
CA GLN A 182 31.36 -0.58 0.62
C GLN A 182 31.59 -1.94 1.29
N LEU A 183 32.55 -2.01 2.22
CA LEU A 183 32.84 -3.23 2.97
C LEU A 183 31.61 -3.70 3.76
N THR A 184 30.91 -2.79 4.42
CA THR A 184 29.73 -3.11 5.23
C THR A 184 28.60 -3.66 4.37
N VAL A 185 28.37 -3.10 3.18
CA VAL A 185 27.36 -3.60 2.23
C VAL A 185 27.71 -5.01 1.74
N GLU A 186 28.97 -5.26 1.41
CA GLU A 186 29.44 -6.60 1.02
C GLU A 186 29.23 -7.62 2.14
N VAL A 187 29.66 -7.27 3.37
CA VAL A 187 29.44 -8.11 4.56
C VAL A 187 27.96 -8.39 4.79
N ALA A 188 27.10 -7.39 4.65
CA ALA A 188 25.65 -7.56 4.82
C ALA A 188 25.06 -8.56 3.81
N VAL A 189 25.47 -8.45 2.54
CA VAL A 189 25.03 -9.34 1.46
C VAL A 189 25.54 -10.77 1.67
N ASP A 190 26.82 -10.93 1.98
CA ASP A 190 27.43 -12.24 2.22
C ASP A 190 26.85 -12.92 3.47
N PHE A 191 26.58 -12.16 4.52
CA PHE A 191 25.91 -12.66 5.72
C PHE A 191 24.46 -13.08 5.42
N ALA A 192 23.70 -12.29 4.66
CA ALA A 192 22.36 -12.66 4.23
C ALA A 192 22.35 -13.98 3.42
N ASN A 193 23.39 -14.23 2.62
CA ASN A 193 23.56 -15.51 1.92
C ASN A 193 23.90 -16.66 2.88
N LEU A 194 24.70 -16.41 3.92
CA LEU A 194 25.02 -17.40 4.96
C LEU A 194 23.77 -17.82 5.76
N LEU A 195 22.85 -16.89 6.05
CA LEU A 195 21.62 -17.19 6.82
C LEU A 195 20.81 -18.36 6.23
N SER A 196 20.79 -18.51 4.91
CA SER A 196 20.10 -19.63 4.24
C SER A 196 20.68 -21.02 4.56
N ARG A 197 21.93 -21.07 5.04
CA ARG A 197 22.67 -22.28 5.39
C ARG A 197 22.62 -22.60 6.87
N LEU A 198 22.24 -21.63 7.71
CA LEU A 198 22.07 -21.84 9.13
C LEU A 198 20.80 -22.66 9.41
N LYS A 199 20.90 -23.57 10.38
CA LYS A 199 19.79 -24.38 10.88
C LYS A 199 19.53 -24.02 12.34
N PHE A 200 18.31 -23.54 12.58
CA PHE A 200 17.78 -23.22 13.88
C PHE A 200 16.91 -24.39 14.33
N ASP A 201 17.17 -24.93 15.52
CA ASP A 201 16.32 -25.95 16.12
C ASP A 201 15.07 -25.29 16.72
N PRO A 202 13.86 -25.56 16.19
CA PRO A 202 12.63 -24.97 16.71
C PRO A 202 12.26 -25.44 18.12
N LEU A 203 12.98 -26.43 18.68
CA LEU A 203 12.79 -26.93 20.04
C LEU A 203 13.76 -26.30 21.06
N ALA A 204 14.81 -25.63 20.60
CA ALA A 204 15.79 -24.98 21.46
C ALA A 204 15.43 -23.49 21.63
N GLU A 205 15.14 -23.06 22.87
CA GLU A 205 14.74 -21.67 23.13
C GLU A 205 15.85 -20.67 22.77
N ASP A 206 17.11 -21.00 23.06
CA ASP A 206 18.27 -20.17 22.72
C ASP A 206 18.34 -19.91 21.19
N ASP A 207 18.08 -20.93 20.37
CA ASP A 207 18.04 -20.80 18.91
C ASP A 207 16.90 -19.89 18.45
N LEU A 208 15.75 -19.95 19.14
CA LEU A 208 14.58 -19.11 18.83
C LEU A 208 14.80 -17.65 19.23
N GLU A 209 15.49 -17.39 20.35
CA GLU A 209 15.90 -16.05 20.74
C GLU A 209 16.84 -15.43 19.68
N ILE A 210 17.86 -16.19 19.25
CA ILE A 210 18.78 -15.76 18.19
C ILE A 210 18.03 -15.50 16.88
N LEU A 211 17.13 -16.41 16.48
CA LEU A 211 16.34 -16.25 15.25
C LEU A 211 15.47 -14.99 15.29
N THR A 212 14.85 -14.71 16.43
CA THR A 212 14.00 -13.53 16.64
C THR A 212 14.84 -12.25 16.53
N GLU A 213 15.97 -12.18 17.24
CA GLU A 213 16.90 -11.04 17.16
C GLU A 213 17.42 -10.82 15.74
N VAL A 214 17.78 -11.90 15.04
CA VAL A 214 18.22 -11.86 13.64
C VAL A 214 17.14 -11.27 12.76
N CYS A 215 15.88 -11.71 12.88
CA CYS A 215 14.77 -11.18 12.09
C CYS A 215 14.54 -9.68 12.32
N ASP A 216 14.55 -9.23 13.58
CA ASP A 216 14.35 -7.82 13.94
C ASP A 216 15.49 -6.93 13.43
N LYS A 217 16.74 -7.38 13.58
CA LYS A 217 17.90 -6.60 13.13
C LYS A 217 18.04 -6.62 11.60
N LEU A 218 17.66 -7.72 10.95
CA LEU A 218 17.71 -7.85 9.49
C LEU A 218 16.72 -6.91 8.81
N CYS A 219 15.49 -6.78 9.32
CA CYS A 219 14.49 -5.89 8.73
C CYS A 219 14.87 -4.41 8.85
N THR A 220 15.35 -3.99 10.02
CA THR A 220 15.82 -2.61 10.25
C THR A 220 17.05 -2.28 9.41
N THR A 221 17.97 -3.24 9.25
CA THR A 221 19.16 -3.09 8.40
C THR A 221 18.80 -3.00 6.92
N ALA A 222 17.86 -3.82 6.44
CA ALA A 222 17.36 -3.76 5.06
C ALA A 222 16.71 -2.41 4.74
N ALA A 223 15.88 -1.89 5.66
CA ALA A 223 15.28 -0.57 5.55
C ALA A 223 16.34 0.56 5.52
N CYS A 224 17.40 0.44 6.32
CA CYS A 224 18.51 1.40 6.32
C CYS A 224 19.25 1.42 4.97
N LEU A 225 19.52 0.25 4.38
CA LEU A 225 20.12 0.15 3.04
C LEU A 225 19.24 0.81 1.97
N SER A 226 17.93 0.61 2.04
CA SER A 226 16.97 1.26 1.13
C SER A 226 17.09 2.79 1.16
N GLN A 227 17.17 3.36 2.37
CA GLN A 227 17.29 4.81 2.57
C GLN A 227 18.64 5.37 2.12
N LEU A 228 19.69 4.55 2.12
CA LEU A 228 20.99 4.87 1.53
C LEU A 228 21.03 4.66 0.01
N SER A 229 19.89 4.38 -0.63
CA SER A 229 19.78 4.06 -2.06
C SER A 229 20.52 2.78 -2.49
N GLU A 230 20.82 1.88 -1.55
CA GLU A 230 21.49 0.59 -1.81
C GLU A 230 20.49 -0.52 -2.11
N VAL A 231 19.96 -0.49 -3.34
CA VAL A 231 18.87 -1.38 -3.77
C VAL A 231 19.27 -2.86 -3.70
N ARG A 232 20.48 -3.22 -4.13
CA ARG A 232 20.92 -4.62 -4.20
C ARG A 232 21.05 -5.23 -2.80
N GLY A 233 21.66 -4.49 -1.88
CA GLY A 233 21.79 -4.89 -0.48
C GLY A 233 20.41 -5.06 0.17
N SER A 234 19.55 -4.03 0.08
CA SER A 234 18.19 -4.05 0.62
C SER A 234 17.39 -5.27 0.15
N VAL A 235 17.35 -5.53 -1.16
CA VAL A 235 16.64 -6.69 -1.75
C VAL A 235 17.18 -8.01 -1.22
N THR A 236 18.50 -8.14 -1.04
CA THR A 236 19.12 -9.38 -0.58
C THR A 236 18.77 -9.66 0.88
N LEU A 237 18.81 -8.65 1.74
CA LEU A 237 18.44 -8.80 3.15
C LEU A 237 16.94 -9.08 3.31
N TRP A 238 16.07 -8.39 2.56
CA TRP A 238 14.63 -8.67 2.57
C TRP A 238 14.31 -10.08 2.08
N ARG A 239 15.06 -10.62 1.10
CA ARG A 239 14.92 -12.03 0.69
C ARG A 239 15.34 -12.99 1.78
N ALA A 240 16.44 -12.72 2.47
CA ALA A 240 16.86 -13.54 3.61
C ALA A 240 15.81 -13.50 4.74
N TYR A 241 15.27 -12.31 5.05
CA TYR A 241 14.18 -12.15 6.01
C TYR A 241 12.96 -12.97 5.60
N THR A 242 12.51 -12.83 4.36
CA THR A 242 11.36 -13.55 3.80
C THR A 242 11.58 -15.07 3.87
N SER A 243 12.78 -15.54 3.55
CA SER A 243 13.13 -16.98 3.64
C SER A 243 13.05 -17.49 5.08
N LEU A 244 13.55 -16.73 6.06
CA LEU A 244 13.51 -17.13 7.47
C LEU A 244 12.08 -17.20 7.99
N ILE A 245 11.26 -16.16 7.75
CA ILE A 245 9.87 -16.17 8.21
C ILE A 245 9.07 -17.29 7.53
N GLN A 246 9.33 -17.60 6.25
CA GLN A 246 8.65 -18.70 5.58
C GLN A 246 9.04 -20.06 6.18
N GLN A 247 10.33 -20.26 6.43
CA GLN A 247 10.86 -21.52 6.95
C GLN A 247 10.44 -21.79 8.39
N TYR A 248 10.38 -20.76 9.24
CA TYR A 248 10.15 -20.88 10.68
C TYR A 248 8.86 -20.21 11.17
N HIS A 249 7.89 -19.93 10.28
CA HIS A 249 6.65 -19.20 10.64
C HIS A 249 5.93 -19.76 11.87
N GLY A 250 5.85 -21.10 12.01
CA GLY A 250 5.10 -21.74 13.10
C GLY A 250 5.59 -21.38 14.51
N VAL A 251 6.87 -21.06 14.67
CA VAL A 251 7.46 -20.63 15.96
C VAL A 251 7.65 -19.12 16.07
N LEU A 252 7.65 -18.40 14.94
CA LEU A 252 7.85 -16.96 14.86
C LEU A 252 6.55 -16.15 14.98
N ILE A 253 5.40 -16.77 14.68
CA ILE A 253 4.10 -16.10 14.63
C ILE A 253 3.71 -15.35 15.92
N THR A 254 4.18 -15.82 17.07
CA THR A 254 3.94 -15.21 18.39
C THR A 254 5.11 -14.39 18.93
N ARG A 255 6.24 -14.33 18.22
CA ARG A 255 7.48 -13.70 18.70
C ARG A 255 7.83 -12.41 17.97
N LEU A 256 7.53 -12.31 16.68
CA LEU A 256 7.93 -11.17 15.87
C LEU A 256 6.98 -9.98 16.00
N ASN A 257 7.55 -8.79 16.13
CA ASN A 257 6.81 -7.54 15.96
C ASN A 257 6.75 -7.18 14.46
N LEU A 258 5.60 -7.41 13.84
CA LEU A 258 5.40 -7.16 12.42
C LEU A 258 5.23 -5.68 12.06
N SER A 259 4.92 -4.82 13.03
CA SER A 259 4.62 -3.39 12.79
C SER A 259 5.81 -2.65 12.16
N LEU A 260 7.02 -2.91 12.66
CA LEU A 260 8.25 -2.29 12.16
C LEU A 260 8.56 -2.66 10.70
N PRO A 261 8.70 -3.95 10.33
CA PRO A 261 8.96 -4.33 8.94
C PRO A 261 7.82 -3.92 8.01
N MET A 262 6.56 -4.04 8.45
CA MET A 262 5.41 -3.62 7.65
C MET A 262 5.45 -2.12 7.34
N THR A 263 5.67 -1.29 8.35
CA THR A 263 5.75 0.17 8.19
C THR A 263 6.88 0.56 7.25
N ALA A 264 8.05 -0.06 7.37
CA ALA A 264 9.19 0.20 6.50
C ALA A 264 8.89 -0.13 5.02
N LEU A 265 8.30 -1.30 4.76
CA LEU A 265 7.96 -1.73 3.40
C LEU A 265 6.83 -0.90 2.78
N VAL A 266 5.76 -0.61 3.54
CA VAL A 266 4.66 0.25 3.09
C VAL A 266 5.17 1.66 2.78
N LYS A 267 6.06 2.19 3.62
CA LYS A 267 6.70 3.49 3.38
C LYS A 267 7.53 3.48 2.09
N GLU A 268 8.35 2.45 1.87
CA GLU A 268 9.15 2.32 0.65
C GLU A 268 8.28 2.30 -0.61
N ILE A 269 7.18 1.54 -0.59
CA ILE A 269 6.19 1.52 -1.69
C ILE A 269 5.59 2.91 -1.91
N LYS A 270 5.17 3.58 -0.82
CA LYS A 270 4.58 4.91 -0.87
C LYS A 270 5.54 5.95 -1.45
N ASP A 271 6.77 5.98 -0.94
CA ASP A 271 7.80 6.92 -1.38
C ASP A 271 8.16 6.67 -2.85
N GLY A 272 8.24 5.41 -3.28
CA GLY A 272 8.43 5.04 -4.69
C GLY A 272 7.31 5.55 -5.60
N LEU A 273 6.05 5.27 -5.27
CA LEU A 273 4.91 5.72 -6.05
C LEU A 273 4.76 7.25 -6.08
N ASN A 274 5.00 7.94 -4.96
CA ASN A 274 5.02 9.40 -4.91
C ASN A 274 6.13 9.99 -5.78
N THR A 275 7.30 9.35 -5.80
CA THR A 275 8.40 9.76 -6.69
C THR A 275 7.97 9.65 -8.15
N LEU A 276 7.25 8.60 -8.55
CA LEU A 276 6.71 8.51 -9.93
C LEU A 276 5.80 9.68 -10.29
N THR A 277 4.95 10.14 -9.37
CA THR A 277 4.08 11.30 -9.59
C THR A 277 4.88 12.60 -9.75
N SER A 278 6.01 12.73 -9.05
CA SER A 278 6.88 13.91 -9.15
C SER A 278 7.66 14.01 -10.47
N LEU A 279 7.85 12.90 -11.19
CA LEU A 279 8.72 12.82 -12.38
C LEU A 279 8.16 13.49 -13.65
N SER A 280 7.09 14.29 -13.57
CA SER A 280 6.49 15.02 -14.71
C SER A 280 6.40 14.19 -16.00
N LEU A 281 5.87 12.96 -15.89
CA LEU A 281 5.83 11.97 -16.98
C LEU A 281 4.95 12.40 -18.17
N GLY A 282 4.15 13.46 -17.98
CA GLY A 282 3.35 14.10 -19.02
C GLY A 282 4.17 15.12 -19.81
N ASN A 283 5.04 14.65 -20.71
CA ASN A 283 5.46 15.35 -21.94
C ASN A 283 6.23 14.37 -22.83
N SER A 284 5.98 14.43 -24.14
CA SER A 284 6.10 13.37 -25.15
C SER A 284 7.50 12.80 -25.48
N THR A 285 8.50 12.95 -24.61
CA THR A 285 9.74 12.17 -24.65
C THR A 285 10.28 12.04 -23.23
N VAL A 286 9.91 10.98 -22.52
CA VAL A 286 10.62 10.59 -21.29
C VAL A 286 12.09 10.40 -21.66
N GLU A 287 12.99 11.19 -21.08
CA GLU A 287 14.41 11.04 -21.32
C GLU A 287 14.83 9.60 -20.98
N GLU A 288 15.81 9.05 -21.69
CA GLU A 288 16.23 7.65 -21.48
C GLU A 288 16.72 7.40 -20.03
N LYS A 289 17.18 8.45 -19.35
CA LYS A 289 17.53 8.43 -17.93
C LYS A 289 16.30 8.25 -17.03
N ASP A 290 15.21 8.97 -17.31
CA ASP A 290 13.96 8.88 -16.55
C ASP A 290 13.30 7.52 -16.71
N LYS A 291 13.38 6.90 -17.90
CA LYS A 291 12.87 5.53 -18.10
C LYS A 291 13.54 4.51 -17.18
N LYS A 292 14.87 4.60 -17.00
CA LYS A 292 15.60 3.69 -16.11
C LYS A 292 15.23 3.91 -14.64
N ILE A 293 14.98 5.16 -14.25
CA ILE A 293 14.54 5.52 -12.90
C ILE A 293 13.13 4.95 -12.66
N VAL A 294 12.19 5.19 -13.58
CA VAL A 294 10.82 4.65 -13.51
C VAL A 294 10.82 3.12 -13.40
N GLN A 295 11.57 2.43 -14.26
CA GLN A 295 11.68 0.96 -14.20
C GLN A 295 12.27 0.47 -12.88
N ARG A 296 13.26 1.18 -12.33
CA ARG A 296 13.85 0.85 -11.02
C ARG A 296 12.81 0.99 -9.92
N ILE A 297 12.07 2.10 -9.90
CA ILE A 297 11.02 2.36 -8.91
C ILE A 297 9.93 1.29 -8.98
N ILE A 298 9.41 0.97 -10.16
CA ILE A 298 8.38 -0.06 -10.35
C ILE A 298 8.86 -1.42 -9.86
N LYS A 299 10.09 -1.83 -10.21
CA LYS A 299 10.67 -3.11 -9.78
C LYS A 299 10.86 -3.17 -8.26
N MET A 300 11.34 -2.09 -7.64
CA MET A 300 11.52 -2.02 -6.19
C MET A 300 10.16 -2.07 -5.47
N THR A 301 9.20 -1.27 -5.94
CA THR A 301 7.82 -1.26 -5.43
C THR A 301 7.19 -2.65 -5.51
N SER A 302 7.31 -3.32 -6.67
CA SER A 302 6.83 -4.69 -6.88
C SER A 302 7.51 -5.68 -5.94
N PHE A 303 8.82 -5.54 -5.72
CA PHE A 303 9.55 -6.39 -4.79
C PHE A 303 9.07 -6.21 -3.34
N CYS A 304 8.99 -4.98 -2.85
CA CYS A 304 8.50 -4.69 -1.50
C CYS A 304 7.06 -5.18 -1.31
N LEU A 305 6.19 -5.00 -2.31
CA LEU A 305 4.82 -5.49 -2.26
C LEU A 305 4.77 -7.03 -2.15
N LYS A 306 5.64 -7.75 -2.86
CA LYS A 306 5.75 -9.21 -2.73
C LYS A 306 6.16 -9.63 -1.33
N VAL A 307 7.08 -8.91 -0.69
CA VAL A 307 7.48 -9.16 0.71
C VAL A 307 6.28 -8.95 1.65
N VAL A 308 5.54 -7.85 1.47
CA VAL A 308 4.30 -7.58 2.25
C VAL A 308 3.28 -8.70 2.07
N ILE A 309 3.05 -9.16 0.84
CA ILE A 309 2.12 -10.28 0.56
C ILE A 309 2.54 -11.54 1.31
N VAL A 310 3.83 -11.90 1.28
CA VAL A 310 4.33 -13.08 2.02
C VAL A 310 4.15 -12.92 3.53
N MET A 311 4.35 -11.73 4.07
CA MET A 311 4.08 -11.46 5.50
C MET A 311 2.58 -11.64 5.82
N CYS A 312 1.69 -11.10 5.00
CA CYS A 312 0.24 -11.28 5.19
C CYS A 312 -0.17 -12.76 5.08
N GLU A 313 0.44 -13.52 4.17
CA GLU A 313 0.20 -14.96 4.03
C GLU A 313 0.63 -15.74 5.28
N LYS A 314 1.85 -15.49 5.79
CA LYS A 314 2.44 -16.28 6.89
C LYS A 314 1.95 -15.91 8.28
N PHE A 315 1.51 -14.67 8.45
CA PHE A 315 1.05 -14.14 9.74
C PHE A 315 -0.44 -13.79 9.73
N HIS A 316 -1.23 -14.43 8.86
CA HIS A 316 -2.68 -14.29 8.81
C HIS A 316 -3.30 -14.49 10.22
N GLY A 317 -4.16 -13.57 10.65
CA GLY A 317 -4.75 -13.54 11.99
C GLY A 317 -3.87 -12.92 13.09
N TYR A 318 -2.62 -12.55 12.80
CA TYR A 318 -1.68 -11.93 13.75
C TYR A 318 -1.17 -10.55 13.26
N LEU A 319 -1.88 -9.94 12.31
CA LEU A 319 -1.45 -8.68 11.68
C LEU A 319 -1.78 -7.44 12.52
N MET A 320 -2.84 -7.48 13.33
CA MET A 320 -3.31 -6.44 14.29
C MET A 320 -2.84 -5.00 13.95
N ASP A 321 -1.76 -4.52 14.57
CA ASP A 321 -1.22 -3.15 14.43
C ASP A 321 -0.86 -2.75 12.99
N CYS A 322 -0.82 -3.70 12.06
CA CYS A 322 -0.55 -3.49 10.64
C CYS A 322 -1.80 -3.15 9.82
N HIS A 323 -3.02 -3.39 10.33
CA HIS A 323 -4.26 -3.29 9.54
C HIS A 323 -4.46 -1.91 8.92
N THR A 324 -4.23 -0.82 9.67
CA THR A 324 -4.34 0.55 9.14
C THR A 324 -3.33 0.80 8.01
N SER A 325 -2.08 0.38 8.18
CA SER A 325 -1.04 0.53 7.15
C SER A 325 -1.35 -0.27 5.89
N LEU A 326 -1.89 -1.48 6.05
CA LEU A 326 -2.30 -2.36 4.94
C LEU A 326 -3.51 -1.79 4.19
N MET A 327 -4.50 -1.27 4.92
CA MET A 327 -5.65 -0.57 4.32
C MET A 327 -5.18 0.61 3.47
N LEU A 328 -4.33 1.46 4.04
CA LEU A 328 -3.76 2.62 3.34
C LEU A 328 -2.92 2.21 2.12
N LEU A 329 -2.17 1.12 2.22
CA LEU A 329 -1.44 0.56 1.08
C LEU A 329 -2.40 0.15 -0.05
N ILE A 330 -3.49 -0.57 0.25
CA ILE A 330 -4.44 -1.00 -0.78
C ILE A 330 -5.11 0.21 -1.45
N LEU A 331 -5.50 1.22 -0.69
CA LEU A 331 -6.05 2.46 -1.24
C LEU A 331 -5.05 3.15 -2.17
N LEU A 332 -3.77 3.19 -1.78
CA LEU A 332 -2.71 3.72 -2.62
C LEU A 332 -2.54 2.89 -3.91
N LEU A 333 -2.58 1.57 -3.83
CA LEU A 333 -2.47 0.71 -5.02
C LEU A 333 -3.64 0.90 -5.99
N TYR A 334 -4.89 1.05 -5.49
CA TYR A 334 -6.04 1.38 -6.34
C TYR A 334 -5.88 2.72 -7.06
N ARG A 335 -5.27 3.72 -6.41
CA ARG A 335 -5.00 5.03 -7.02
C ARG A 335 -4.06 4.94 -8.22
N PHE A 336 -3.13 3.99 -8.20
CA PHE A 336 -2.21 3.71 -9.31
C PHE A 336 -2.70 2.59 -10.24
N SER A 337 -3.99 2.23 -10.19
CA SER A 337 -4.60 1.34 -11.17
C SER A 337 -4.70 2.06 -12.52
N PRO A 338 -4.36 1.41 -13.66
CA PRO A 338 -4.30 2.05 -14.98
C PRO A 338 -5.56 2.78 -15.41
N LYS A 339 -6.71 2.35 -14.87
CA LYS A 339 -8.03 2.89 -15.21
C LYS A 339 -8.45 4.09 -14.37
N ASN A 340 -7.63 4.46 -13.38
CA ASN A 340 -7.83 5.66 -12.57
C ASN A 340 -7.37 6.91 -13.34
N VAL A 341 -8.12 7.99 -13.21
CA VAL A 341 -7.86 9.30 -13.84
C VAL A 341 -6.47 9.84 -13.46
N VAL A 342 -5.96 9.54 -12.27
CA VAL A 342 -4.63 9.99 -11.82
C VAL A 342 -3.51 9.60 -12.80
N LEU A 343 -3.68 8.50 -13.52
CA LEU A 343 -2.69 8.03 -14.48
C LEU A 343 -2.96 8.51 -15.91
N SER A 344 -3.98 9.33 -16.19
CA SER A 344 -4.36 9.72 -17.57
C SER A 344 -3.17 10.16 -18.41
N ASP A 345 -2.27 10.95 -17.80
CA ASP A 345 -1.15 11.61 -18.45
C ASP A 345 0.13 10.75 -18.50
N TYR A 346 0.10 9.53 -17.94
CA TYR A 346 1.24 8.63 -17.94
C TYR A 346 1.41 7.93 -19.30
N PRO A 347 2.64 7.65 -19.73
CA PRO A 347 2.91 6.83 -20.91
C PRO A 347 2.30 5.42 -20.78
N GLU A 348 1.73 4.90 -21.87
CA GLU A 348 1.04 3.61 -21.87
C GLU A 348 1.91 2.43 -21.41
N GLY A 349 3.20 2.46 -21.76
CA GLY A 349 4.16 1.45 -21.28
C GLY A 349 4.30 1.45 -19.75
N VAL A 350 4.28 2.63 -19.12
CA VAL A 350 4.36 2.79 -17.66
C VAL A 350 3.07 2.33 -16.99
N LYS A 351 1.90 2.68 -17.56
CA LYS A 351 0.60 2.18 -17.09
C LYS A 351 0.55 0.66 -17.08
N LYS A 352 0.97 0.03 -18.18
CA LYS A 352 1.02 -1.42 -18.31
C LYS A 352 2.01 -2.07 -17.34
N ASP A 353 3.19 -1.46 -17.13
CA ASP A 353 4.16 -1.97 -16.16
C ASP A 353 3.65 -1.87 -14.72
N LEU A 354 2.96 -0.78 -14.36
CA LEU A 354 2.28 -0.63 -13.06
C LEU A 354 1.19 -1.70 -12.88
N GLU A 355 0.39 -1.95 -13.93
CA GLU A 355 -0.62 -3.00 -13.91
C GLU A 355 -0.02 -4.37 -13.60
N LEU A 356 0.97 -4.77 -14.40
CA LEU A 356 1.53 -6.12 -14.40
C LEU A 356 2.49 -6.40 -13.23
N GLN A 357 3.03 -5.37 -12.59
CA GLN A 357 4.04 -5.54 -11.54
C GLN A 357 3.62 -5.03 -10.18
N VAL A 358 2.71 -4.05 -10.12
CA VAL A 358 2.31 -3.39 -8.87
C VAL A 358 0.84 -3.68 -8.56
N THR A 359 -0.11 -3.22 -9.36
CA THR A 359 -1.54 -3.31 -9.00
C THR A 359 -2.12 -4.72 -9.11
N ILE A 360 -1.50 -5.61 -9.90
CA ILE A 360 -1.80 -7.06 -9.86
C ILE A 360 -1.64 -7.65 -8.45
N GLY A 361 -0.84 -7.03 -7.58
CA GLY A 361 -0.64 -7.46 -6.19
C GLY A 361 -1.81 -7.15 -5.25
N ILE A 362 -2.80 -6.36 -5.66
CA ILE A 362 -3.98 -6.03 -4.83
C ILE A 362 -4.77 -7.28 -4.48
N GLU A 363 -5.08 -8.13 -5.46
CA GLU A 363 -5.91 -9.32 -5.24
C GLU A 363 -5.21 -10.37 -4.34
N PRO A 364 -3.92 -10.72 -4.55
CA PRO A 364 -3.19 -11.56 -3.61
C PRO A 364 -3.15 -11.01 -2.18
N LEU A 365 -2.99 -9.68 -2.02
CA LEU A 365 -2.99 -9.06 -0.70
C LEU A 365 -4.37 -9.21 -0.03
N LEU A 366 -5.45 -8.89 -0.75
CA LEU A 366 -6.81 -9.03 -0.26
C LEU A 366 -7.20 -10.49 0.03
N ALA A 367 -6.68 -11.46 -0.73
CA ALA A 367 -6.93 -12.87 -0.49
C ALA A 367 -6.52 -13.33 0.93
N HIS A 368 -5.52 -12.66 1.53
CA HIS A 368 -5.06 -12.92 2.89
C HIS A 368 -5.71 -12.03 3.97
N LEU A 369 -6.44 -10.98 3.58
CA LEU A 369 -7.00 -9.98 4.50
C LEU A 369 -8.53 -10.01 4.60
N ARG A 370 -9.23 -10.50 3.57
CA ARG A 370 -10.70 -10.51 3.51
C ARG A 370 -11.38 -11.35 4.60
N ASP A 371 -10.67 -12.32 5.18
CA ASP A 371 -11.16 -13.15 6.28
C ASP A 371 -10.64 -12.70 7.66
N ASP A 372 -9.79 -11.67 7.72
CA ASP A 372 -9.28 -11.12 8.96
C ASP A 372 -10.28 -10.08 9.49
N GLU A 373 -10.99 -10.44 10.57
CA GLU A 373 -12.03 -9.61 11.20
C GLU A 373 -11.49 -8.24 11.63
N GLY A 374 -10.27 -8.18 12.17
CA GLY A 374 -9.66 -6.93 12.58
C GLY A 374 -9.38 -5.99 11.40
N PHE A 375 -9.00 -6.57 10.25
CA PHE A 375 -8.85 -5.79 9.01
C PHE A 375 -10.21 -5.26 8.53
N ILE A 376 -11.26 -6.08 8.53
CA ILE A 376 -12.60 -5.63 8.14
C ILE A 376 -13.09 -4.49 9.04
N GLU A 377 -12.93 -4.62 10.35
CA GLU A 377 -13.28 -3.57 11.29
C GLU A 377 -12.54 -2.26 11.03
N GLU A 378 -11.24 -2.32 10.72
CA GLU A 378 -10.43 -1.13 10.44
C GLU A 378 -10.92 -0.42 9.16
N VAL A 379 -11.25 -1.19 8.11
CA VAL A 379 -11.87 -0.65 6.88
C VAL A 379 -13.19 0.05 7.22
N LEU A 380 -14.06 -0.57 8.02
CA LEU A 380 -15.36 -0.01 8.39
C LEU A 380 -15.25 1.24 9.30
N LYS A 381 -14.25 1.29 10.19
CA LYS A 381 -13.97 2.45 11.07
C LYS A 381 -13.50 3.66 10.28
N SER A 382 -12.82 3.47 9.15
CA SER A 382 -12.24 4.57 8.37
C SER A 382 -13.27 5.56 7.79
N VAL A 383 -14.50 5.11 7.53
CA VAL A 383 -15.60 5.94 6.99
C VAL A 383 -16.21 6.86 8.05
N GLN A 384 -16.11 6.48 9.33
CA GLN A 384 -16.73 7.19 10.46
C GLN A 384 -15.95 8.42 10.92
N LYS A 385 -14.64 8.51 10.62
CA LYS A 385 -13.79 9.57 11.16
C LYS A 385 -14.13 10.93 10.51
N GLU A 386 -14.36 11.96 11.34
CA GLU A 386 -14.59 13.35 10.90
C GLU A 386 -13.40 13.91 10.10
N VAL A 387 -12.18 13.50 10.46
CA VAL A 387 -10.97 13.70 9.66
C VAL A 387 -10.74 12.44 8.85
N SER A 388 -11.09 12.47 7.57
CA SER A 388 -10.90 11.33 6.69
C SER A 388 -9.41 11.01 6.57
N ILE A 389 -9.04 9.77 6.91
CA ILE A 389 -7.71 9.21 6.58
C ILE A 389 -7.62 8.94 5.07
N VAL A 390 -8.76 9.00 4.37
CA VAL A 390 -8.92 8.67 2.97
C VAL A 390 -9.17 9.94 2.16
N ASP A 391 -8.20 10.31 1.31
CA ASP A 391 -8.33 11.45 0.40
C ASP A 391 -9.04 11.09 -0.92
N ASP A 392 -9.16 9.79 -1.23
CA ASP A 392 -9.76 9.27 -2.47
C ASP A 392 -10.90 8.28 -2.17
N TRP A 393 -12.13 8.81 -2.16
CA TRP A 393 -13.34 8.03 -1.89
C TRP A 393 -13.66 7.01 -2.98
N GLY A 394 -13.22 7.22 -4.22
CA GLY A 394 -13.37 6.24 -5.30
C GLY A 394 -12.59 4.95 -5.00
N CYS A 395 -11.34 5.10 -4.58
CA CYS A 395 -10.52 3.98 -4.13
C CYS A 395 -11.12 3.29 -2.89
N HIS A 396 -11.77 4.06 -2.02
CA HIS A 396 -12.45 3.50 -0.85
C HIS A 396 -13.67 2.65 -1.21
N ILE A 397 -14.50 3.12 -2.14
CA ILE A 397 -15.63 2.35 -2.68
C ILE A 397 -15.14 1.03 -3.26
N LEU A 398 -14.03 1.06 -4.02
CA LEU A 398 -13.41 -0.15 -4.55
C LEU A 398 -12.95 -1.11 -3.43
N LEU A 399 -12.35 -0.59 -2.36
CA LEU A 399 -11.95 -1.40 -1.22
C LEU A 399 -13.16 -2.03 -0.50
N LEU A 400 -14.24 -1.28 -0.28
CA LEU A 400 -15.46 -1.80 0.33
C LEU A 400 -16.09 -2.91 -0.51
N ILE A 401 -16.17 -2.73 -1.84
CA ILE A 401 -16.62 -3.76 -2.78
C ILE A 401 -15.69 -4.98 -2.74
N ALA A 402 -14.38 -4.74 -2.73
CA ALA A 402 -13.40 -5.80 -2.72
C ALA A 402 -13.36 -6.55 -1.39
N VAL A 403 -13.73 -5.95 -0.28
CA VAL A 403 -13.93 -6.68 0.99
C VAL A 403 -15.24 -7.46 0.98
N LEU A 404 -16.27 -6.93 0.34
CA LEU A 404 -17.57 -7.59 0.20
C LEU A 404 -17.51 -8.84 -0.70
N PHE A 405 -16.63 -8.85 -1.70
CA PHE A 405 -16.52 -9.95 -2.67
C PHE A 405 -15.14 -10.64 -2.67
N PRO A 406 -15.11 -11.99 -2.81
CA PRO A 406 -16.25 -12.90 -2.91
C PRO A 406 -17.01 -13.00 -1.58
N LEU A 407 -18.32 -13.25 -1.65
CA LEU A 407 -19.17 -13.41 -0.46
C LEU A 407 -18.69 -14.61 0.35
N ARG A 408 -18.29 -14.38 1.61
CA ARG A 408 -17.80 -15.41 2.54
C ARG A 408 -18.64 -15.44 3.82
N SER A 409 -18.69 -16.60 4.47
CA SER A 409 -19.40 -16.78 5.74
C SER A 409 -18.82 -15.92 6.86
N SER A 410 -17.49 -15.75 6.88
CA SER A 410 -16.73 -14.89 7.80
C SER A 410 -17.27 -13.45 7.83
N ILE A 411 -17.58 -12.89 6.67
CA ILE A 411 -17.99 -11.48 6.52
C ILE A 411 -19.51 -11.27 6.54
N THR A 412 -20.31 -12.34 6.63
CA THR A 412 -21.78 -12.25 6.46
C THR A 412 -22.43 -11.35 7.51
N HIS A 413 -21.93 -11.38 8.75
CA HIS A 413 -22.43 -10.55 9.84
C HIS A 413 -22.08 -9.05 9.68
N HIS A 414 -21.07 -8.72 8.86
CA HIS A 414 -20.72 -7.34 8.52
C HIS A 414 -21.43 -6.81 7.26
N MET A 415 -22.14 -7.64 6.50
CA MET A 415 -22.69 -7.25 5.19
C MET A 415 -23.55 -5.98 5.23
N ASN A 416 -24.50 -5.88 6.17
CA ASN A 416 -25.34 -4.68 6.31
C ASN A 416 -24.49 -3.44 6.58
N THR A 417 -23.48 -3.57 7.43
CA THR A 417 -22.57 -2.47 7.77
C THR A 417 -21.74 -2.07 6.56
N ILE A 418 -21.21 -3.03 5.79
CA ILE A 418 -20.46 -2.76 4.56
C ILE A 418 -21.35 -2.03 3.55
N VAL A 419 -22.59 -2.49 3.35
CA VAL A 419 -23.56 -1.82 2.47
C VAL A 419 -23.84 -0.39 2.91
N SER A 420 -24.11 -0.18 4.21
CA SER A 420 -24.29 1.16 4.78
C SER A 420 -23.04 2.05 4.54
N ARG A 421 -21.83 1.50 4.68
CA ARG A 421 -20.58 2.22 4.37
C ARG A 421 -20.41 2.53 2.89
N ILE A 422 -20.87 1.67 1.98
CA ILE A 422 -20.84 1.96 0.54
C ILE A 422 -21.69 3.19 0.25
N PHE A 423 -22.92 3.28 0.79
CA PHE A 423 -23.75 4.48 0.62
C PHE A 423 -23.11 5.75 1.18
N GLN A 424 -22.51 5.68 2.37
CA GLN A 424 -21.79 6.82 2.95
C GLN A 424 -20.55 7.21 2.12
N ALA A 425 -19.87 6.24 1.53
CA ALA A 425 -18.73 6.50 0.67
C ALA A 425 -19.15 7.12 -0.67
N THR A 426 -20.32 6.78 -1.21
CA THR A 426 -20.83 7.40 -2.46
C THR A 426 -21.29 8.84 -2.27
N GLU A 427 -21.80 9.19 -1.08
CA GLU A 427 -22.06 10.59 -0.69
C GLU A 427 -20.79 11.43 -0.83
N LYS A 428 -19.68 10.94 -0.26
CA LYS A 428 -18.40 11.66 -0.25
C LYS A 428 -17.62 11.55 -1.57
N GLY A 429 -17.90 10.52 -2.38
CA GLY A 429 -17.18 10.16 -3.61
C GLY A 429 -17.73 10.75 -4.91
N HIS A 430 -18.46 11.86 -4.86
CA HIS A 430 -19.13 12.45 -6.02
C HIS A 430 -18.18 12.72 -7.22
N THR A 431 -16.93 13.15 -6.97
CA THR A 431 -15.94 13.36 -8.04
C THR A 431 -15.62 12.05 -8.75
N SER A 432 -15.18 11.03 -8.02
CA SER A 432 -14.81 9.72 -8.57
C SER A 432 -15.96 9.02 -9.29
N LEU A 433 -17.21 9.25 -8.86
CA LEU A 433 -18.41 8.71 -9.51
C LEU A 433 -18.82 9.50 -10.77
N SER A 434 -18.49 10.79 -10.84
CA SER A 434 -18.79 11.65 -12.00
C SER A 434 -17.78 11.47 -13.15
N PHE A 435 -16.54 11.11 -12.84
CA PHE A 435 -15.50 10.92 -13.85
C PHE A 435 -15.56 9.52 -14.47
N PRO A 436 -15.21 9.37 -15.76
CA PRO A 436 -15.14 8.07 -16.44
C PRO A 436 -13.91 7.26 -16.01
N CYS A 437 -13.84 6.90 -14.72
CA CYS A 437 -12.98 5.82 -14.25
C CYS A 437 -13.61 4.51 -14.70
N MET A 438 -12.92 3.81 -15.61
CA MET A 438 -13.44 2.56 -16.17
C MET A 438 -13.00 1.39 -15.30
N MET A 439 -13.86 0.41 -15.11
CA MET A 439 -13.60 -0.81 -14.35
C MET A 439 -13.90 -2.01 -15.24
N ASP A 440 -13.34 -3.16 -14.89
CA ASP A 440 -13.75 -4.41 -15.52
C ASP A 440 -15.18 -4.74 -15.09
N GLY A 441 -16.09 -4.83 -16.06
CA GLY A 441 -17.44 -5.34 -15.85
C GLY A 441 -17.46 -6.86 -15.72
N VAL A 442 -18.65 -7.44 -15.57
CA VAL A 442 -18.80 -8.90 -15.48
C VAL A 442 -19.05 -9.50 -16.86
N MET A 443 -18.35 -10.59 -17.19
CA MET A 443 -18.61 -11.37 -18.40
C MET A 443 -20.05 -11.89 -18.39
N CYS A 444 -20.88 -11.43 -19.33
CA CYS A 444 -22.25 -11.87 -19.47
C CYS A 444 -22.45 -12.64 -20.78
N LYS A 445 -22.92 -13.89 -20.69
CA LYS A 445 -23.37 -14.69 -21.85
C LYS A 445 -22.33 -14.80 -22.99
N GLY A 446 -21.06 -15.02 -22.65
CA GLY A 446 -19.98 -15.19 -23.64
C GLY A 446 -19.51 -13.90 -24.32
N LYS A 447 -20.01 -12.73 -23.91
CA LYS A 447 -19.45 -11.44 -24.34
C LYS A 447 -18.17 -11.12 -23.57
N PRO A 448 -17.18 -10.45 -24.21
CA PRO A 448 -15.95 -10.05 -23.54
C PRO A 448 -16.25 -9.09 -22.38
N LEU A 449 -15.30 -8.95 -21.46
CA LEU A 449 -15.32 -7.94 -20.40
C LEU A 449 -15.62 -6.56 -20.99
N SER A 450 -16.75 -5.97 -20.61
CA SER A 450 -17.07 -4.59 -20.96
C SER A 450 -16.46 -3.66 -19.92
N ALA A 451 -15.86 -2.57 -20.36
CA ALA A 451 -15.45 -1.50 -19.46
C ALA A 451 -16.73 -0.78 -18.95
N VAL A 452 -16.85 -0.63 -17.62
CA VAL A 452 -18.01 0.01 -16.96
C VAL A 452 -17.54 1.14 -16.05
N THR A 453 -18.39 2.11 -15.75
CA THR A 453 -18.05 3.18 -14.79
C THR A 453 -17.92 2.64 -13.36
N LEU A 454 -17.28 3.41 -12.46
CA LEU A 454 -17.25 3.10 -11.03
C LEU A 454 -18.67 2.98 -10.44
N TYR A 455 -19.60 3.82 -10.88
CA TYR A 455 -20.99 3.76 -10.45
C TYR A 455 -21.64 2.42 -10.85
N GLU A 456 -21.55 2.04 -12.13
CA GLU A 456 -22.10 0.77 -12.63
C GLU A 456 -21.47 -0.45 -11.94
N HIS A 457 -20.16 -0.41 -11.70
CA HIS A 457 -19.45 -1.44 -10.95
C HIS A 457 -20.00 -1.56 -9.52
N THR A 458 -20.20 -0.42 -8.84
CA THR A 458 -20.76 -0.35 -7.48
C THR A 458 -22.18 -0.93 -7.44
N VAL A 459 -23.07 -0.49 -8.34
CA VAL A 459 -24.45 -0.99 -8.43
C VAL A 459 -24.46 -2.49 -8.65
N MET A 460 -23.64 -3.00 -9.57
CA MET A 460 -23.60 -4.41 -9.93
C MET A 460 -23.20 -5.30 -8.75
N HIS A 461 -22.12 -4.95 -8.05
CA HIS A 461 -21.66 -5.70 -6.90
C HIS A 461 -22.62 -5.59 -5.71
N LEU A 462 -23.17 -4.40 -5.46
CA LEU A 462 -24.15 -4.23 -4.41
C LEU A 462 -25.41 -5.06 -4.66
N CYS A 463 -25.94 -5.06 -5.89
CA CYS A 463 -27.09 -5.90 -6.27
C CYS A 463 -26.78 -7.40 -6.12
N ALA A 464 -25.57 -7.84 -6.50
CA ALA A 464 -25.15 -9.22 -6.30
C ALA A 464 -25.10 -9.63 -4.82
N ALA A 465 -24.68 -8.72 -3.93
CA ALA A 465 -24.67 -8.97 -2.49
C ALA A 465 -26.10 -9.02 -1.93
N VAL A 466 -26.95 -8.06 -2.30
CA VAL A 466 -28.36 -8.00 -1.90
C VAL A 466 -29.13 -9.26 -2.29
N ALA A 467 -28.81 -9.87 -3.44
CA ALA A 467 -29.43 -11.13 -3.86
C ALA A 467 -29.16 -12.31 -2.91
N THR A 468 -28.20 -12.18 -1.99
CA THR A 468 -27.84 -13.21 -1.01
C THR A 468 -28.35 -12.94 0.41
N PHE A 469 -29.08 -11.83 0.62
CA PHE A 469 -29.53 -11.42 1.94
C PHE A 469 -30.62 -12.36 2.49
N ASP A 470 -30.55 -12.63 3.79
CA ASP A 470 -31.66 -13.24 4.52
C ASP A 470 -32.75 -12.22 4.90
N CYS A 471 -33.82 -12.68 5.55
CA CYS A 471 -34.93 -11.81 5.92
C CYS A 471 -34.54 -10.66 6.88
N GLN A 472 -33.60 -10.88 7.80
CA GLN A 472 -33.17 -9.86 8.76
C GLN A 472 -32.27 -8.82 8.11
N GLN A 473 -31.36 -9.28 7.24
CA GLN A 473 -30.53 -8.42 6.42
C GLN A 473 -31.36 -7.60 5.44
N PHE A 474 -32.40 -8.19 4.86
CA PHE A 474 -33.31 -7.49 3.96
C PHE A 474 -34.10 -6.37 4.66
N GLU A 475 -34.63 -6.61 5.87
CA GLU A 475 -35.31 -5.55 6.66
C GLU A 475 -34.38 -4.35 6.92
N SER A 476 -33.10 -4.64 7.23
CA SER A 476 -32.09 -3.60 7.44
C SER A 476 -31.79 -2.84 6.15
N LEU A 477 -31.70 -3.54 5.02
CA LEU A 477 -31.51 -2.94 3.70
C LEU A 477 -32.68 -2.03 3.31
N GLU A 478 -33.93 -2.45 3.51
CA GLU A 478 -35.09 -1.62 3.16
C GLU A 478 -35.07 -0.27 3.89
N ARG A 479 -34.65 -0.25 5.16
CA ARG A 479 -34.48 0.99 5.92
C ARG A 479 -33.37 1.88 5.35
N GLU A 480 -32.23 1.29 5.00
CA GLU A 480 -31.13 2.01 4.36
C GLU A 480 -31.55 2.59 3.00
N LEU A 481 -32.27 1.83 2.17
CA LEU A 481 -32.75 2.32 0.87
C LEU A 481 -33.68 3.51 1.02
N VAL A 482 -34.61 3.48 1.98
CA VAL A 482 -35.49 4.62 2.28
C VAL A 482 -34.66 5.82 2.77
N HIS A 483 -33.73 5.58 3.69
CA HIS A 483 -32.87 6.64 4.25
C HIS A 483 -32.08 7.36 3.16
N TRP A 484 -31.38 6.62 2.29
CA TRP A 484 -30.55 7.21 1.23
C TRP A 484 -31.35 7.73 0.04
N LEU A 485 -32.52 7.17 -0.26
CA LEU A 485 -33.43 7.74 -1.25
C LEU A 485 -33.90 9.15 -0.85
N LEU A 486 -34.06 9.37 0.46
CA LEU A 486 -34.55 10.62 1.05
C LEU A 486 -33.44 11.47 1.69
N SER A 487 -32.15 11.17 1.45
CA SER A 487 -31.04 11.87 2.11
C SER A 487 -30.82 13.29 1.57
N GLY A 488 -31.08 13.53 0.28
CA GLY A 488 -30.78 14.81 -0.39
C GLY A 488 -29.60 14.73 -1.33
N GLU A 489 -28.82 13.66 -1.16
CA GLU A 489 -27.56 13.44 -1.85
C GLU A 489 -27.79 12.68 -3.14
N MET A 490 -27.39 13.28 -4.27
CA MET A 490 -27.67 12.74 -5.60
C MET A 490 -27.19 11.30 -5.79
N TRP A 491 -25.92 11.01 -5.46
CA TRP A 491 -25.30 9.71 -5.72
C TRP A 491 -25.86 8.57 -4.85
N PRO A 492 -25.96 8.72 -3.52
CA PRO A 492 -26.63 7.72 -2.68
C PRO A 492 -28.10 7.51 -3.05
N SER A 493 -28.85 8.58 -3.38
CA SER A 493 -30.26 8.45 -3.77
C SER A 493 -30.42 7.69 -5.09
N LEU A 494 -29.58 7.96 -6.10
CA LEU A 494 -29.56 7.20 -7.35
C LEU A 494 -29.19 5.72 -7.12
N LEU A 495 -28.15 5.48 -6.32
CA LEU A 495 -27.73 4.12 -5.97
C LEU A 495 -28.86 3.36 -5.26
N ALA A 496 -29.56 4.00 -4.33
CA ALA A 496 -30.70 3.42 -3.62
C ALA A 496 -31.82 3.07 -4.60
N ALA A 497 -32.18 3.99 -5.50
CA ALA A 497 -33.20 3.75 -6.51
C ALA A 497 -32.84 2.59 -7.47
N ASP A 498 -31.58 2.47 -7.87
CA ASP A 498 -31.12 1.40 -8.74
C ASP A 498 -31.10 0.02 -8.06
N VAL A 499 -30.62 -0.05 -6.82
CA VAL A 499 -30.68 -1.28 -6.00
C VAL A 499 -32.14 -1.67 -5.75
N TRP A 500 -33.01 -0.70 -5.46
CA TRP A 500 -34.43 -0.95 -5.26
C TRP A 500 -35.12 -1.48 -6.53
N CYS A 501 -34.78 -0.93 -7.69
CA CYS A 501 -35.23 -1.46 -8.97
C CYS A 501 -34.76 -2.91 -9.21
N PHE A 502 -33.53 -3.25 -8.80
CA PHE A 502 -33.04 -4.62 -8.86
C PHE A 502 -33.86 -5.54 -7.96
N ILE A 503 -34.13 -5.14 -6.71
CA ILE A 503 -34.97 -5.90 -5.77
C ILE A 503 -36.35 -6.15 -6.38
N ALA A 504 -36.99 -5.14 -6.96
CA ALA A 504 -38.30 -5.30 -7.58
C ALA A 504 -38.31 -6.22 -8.81
N ARG A 505 -37.17 -6.34 -9.50
CA ARG A 505 -37.00 -7.29 -10.62
C ARG A 505 -36.73 -8.72 -10.14
N TYR A 506 -36.04 -8.87 -9.02
CA TYR A 506 -35.66 -10.16 -8.46
C TYR A 506 -36.74 -10.75 -7.54
N GLY A 507 -37.51 -9.89 -6.87
CA GLY A 507 -38.55 -10.25 -5.90
C GLY A 507 -39.93 -10.52 -6.53
N THR A 508 -40.93 -10.64 -5.67
CA THR A 508 -42.31 -10.95 -6.08
C THR A 508 -43.08 -9.72 -6.56
N SER A 509 -44.14 -9.96 -7.33
CA SER A 509 -45.02 -8.89 -7.82
C SER A 509 -45.77 -8.17 -6.68
N GLU A 510 -46.04 -8.88 -5.59
CA GLU A 510 -46.66 -8.35 -4.37
C GLU A 510 -45.70 -7.40 -3.63
N LEU A 511 -44.41 -7.77 -3.53
CA LEU A 511 -43.38 -6.92 -2.93
C LEU A 511 -43.24 -5.62 -3.70
N CYS A 512 -43.16 -5.70 -5.04
CA CYS A 512 -43.11 -4.52 -5.90
C CYS A 512 -44.35 -3.63 -5.73
N ARG A 513 -45.55 -4.21 -5.58
CA ARG A 513 -46.78 -3.44 -5.30
C ARG A 513 -46.72 -2.74 -3.94
N ALA A 514 -46.23 -3.42 -2.91
CA ALA A 514 -46.05 -2.84 -1.58
C ALA A 514 -45.07 -1.65 -1.62
N HIS A 515 -43.93 -1.79 -2.29
CA HIS A 515 -42.97 -0.71 -2.50
C HIS A 515 -43.57 0.47 -3.25
N CYS A 516 -44.29 0.24 -4.37
CA CYS A 516 -44.98 1.31 -5.09
C CYS A 516 -46.01 2.04 -4.21
N THR A 517 -46.77 1.31 -3.39
CA THR A 517 -47.75 1.90 -2.47
C THR A 517 -47.06 2.81 -1.46
N TYR A 518 -45.97 2.33 -0.86
CA TYR A 518 -45.17 3.11 0.09
C TYR A 518 -44.59 4.38 -0.55
N LEU A 519 -44.01 4.30 -1.74
CA LEU A 519 -43.45 5.47 -2.43
C LEU A 519 -44.53 6.51 -2.77
N VAL A 520 -45.74 6.07 -3.13
CA VAL A 520 -46.87 6.99 -3.34
C VAL A 520 -47.24 7.73 -2.06
N GLU A 521 -47.25 7.03 -0.92
CA GLU A 521 -47.52 7.64 0.38
C GLU A 521 -46.42 8.63 0.79
N VAL A 522 -45.15 8.27 0.61
CA VAL A 522 -44.01 9.17 0.87
C VAL A 522 -44.11 10.45 0.03
N LEU A 523 -44.31 10.32 -1.28
CA LEU A 523 -44.45 11.47 -2.18
C LEU A 523 -45.67 12.34 -1.82
N SER A 524 -46.75 11.75 -1.30
CA SER A 524 -47.95 12.46 -0.83
C SER A 524 -47.75 13.16 0.53
N GLN A 525 -46.60 12.99 1.17
CA GLN A 525 -46.27 13.61 2.46
C GLN A 525 -45.10 14.58 2.34
N THR A 526 -44.19 14.35 1.39
CA THR A 526 -43.02 15.19 1.12
C THR A 526 -43.35 16.17 0.00
N HIS A 527 -43.85 17.36 0.34
CA HIS A 527 -44.17 18.40 -0.64
C HIS A 527 -43.25 19.61 -0.52
N THR A 528 -42.51 19.89 -1.59
CA THR A 528 -41.69 21.10 -1.74
C THR A 528 -41.82 21.58 -3.18
N ALA A 529 -42.07 22.88 -3.38
CA ALA A 529 -42.05 23.53 -4.69
C ALA A 529 -40.92 24.58 -4.68
N PRO A 530 -39.90 24.48 -5.56
CA PRO A 530 -39.70 23.47 -6.62
C PRO A 530 -39.38 22.05 -6.08
N PRO A 531 -39.53 20.99 -6.92
CA PRO A 531 -39.27 19.63 -6.49
C PRO A 531 -37.81 19.41 -6.10
N SER A 532 -37.56 18.79 -4.96
CA SER A 532 -36.21 18.44 -4.52
C SER A 532 -35.62 17.29 -5.37
N ILE A 533 -34.29 17.13 -5.35
CA ILE A 533 -33.59 16.01 -5.99
C ILE A 533 -34.15 14.66 -5.49
N GLN A 534 -34.45 14.56 -4.19
CA GLN A 534 -35.03 13.37 -3.58
C GLN A 534 -36.38 13.01 -4.21
N GLN A 535 -37.26 14.00 -4.38
CA GLN A 535 -38.57 13.81 -5.01
C GLN A 535 -38.43 13.39 -6.48
N LEU A 536 -37.50 14.01 -7.21
CA LEU A 536 -37.21 13.67 -8.60
C LEU A 536 -36.76 12.21 -8.75
N VAL A 537 -35.80 11.77 -7.93
CA VAL A 537 -35.29 10.39 -7.93
C VAL A 537 -36.40 9.42 -7.50
N THR A 538 -37.19 9.77 -6.49
CA THR A 538 -38.31 8.95 -5.99
C THR A 538 -39.40 8.77 -7.05
N VAL A 539 -39.79 9.83 -7.75
CA VAL A 539 -40.75 9.75 -8.88
C VAL A 539 -40.20 8.89 -10.00
N THR A 540 -38.92 9.04 -10.33
CA THR A 540 -38.25 8.22 -11.35
C THR A 540 -38.22 6.74 -10.97
N LEU A 541 -37.93 6.45 -9.70
CA LEU A 541 -38.00 5.09 -9.14
C LEU A 541 -39.42 4.53 -9.27
N LEU A 542 -40.44 5.26 -8.79
CA LEU A 542 -41.84 4.82 -8.86
C LEU A 542 -42.26 4.50 -10.30
N SER A 543 -41.90 5.34 -11.28
CA SER A 543 -42.16 5.10 -12.70
C SER A 543 -41.54 3.78 -13.18
N ARG A 544 -40.27 3.54 -12.83
CA ARG A 544 -39.55 2.30 -13.20
C ARG A 544 -40.15 1.05 -12.55
N LEU A 545 -40.59 1.15 -11.30
CA LEU A 545 -41.25 0.07 -10.56
C LEU A 545 -42.64 -0.23 -11.12
N MET A 546 -43.43 0.81 -11.43
CA MET A 546 -44.73 0.65 -12.09
C MET A 546 -44.60 -0.13 -13.39
N GLY A 547 -43.54 0.10 -14.17
CA GLY A 547 -43.23 -0.68 -15.37
C GLY A 547 -43.03 -2.19 -15.14
N LYS A 548 -42.82 -2.64 -13.90
CA LYS A 548 -42.62 -4.05 -13.50
C LYS A 548 -43.88 -4.69 -12.88
N LEU A 549 -44.90 -3.90 -12.56
CA LEU A 549 -46.15 -4.40 -11.99
C LEU A 549 -47.01 -5.17 -13.01
N SER A 550 -47.83 -6.09 -12.52
CA SER A 550 -48.93 -6.68 -13.28
C SER A 550 -49.99 -5.62 -13.63
N GLN A 551 -50.83 -5.89 -14.62
CA GLN A 551 -51.87 -4.94 -15.05
C GLN A 551 -52.84 -4.56 -13.91
N SER A 552 -53.28 -5.54 -13.11
CA SER A 552 -54.17 -5.30 -11.97
C SER A 552 -53.52 -4.43 -10.89
N HIS A 553 -52.23 -4.67 -10.59
CA HIS A 553 -51.50 -3.86 -9.61
C HIS A 553 -51.23 -2.44 -10.13
N LYS A 554 -50.99 -2.26 -11.44
CA LYS A 554 -50.85 -0.93 -12.05
C LYS A 554 -52.13 -0.10 -11.89
N GLU A 555 -53.29 -0.70 -12.10
CA GLU A 555 -54.58 -0.02 -11.97
C GLU A 555 -54.85 0.43 -10.52
N ASP A 556 -54.55 -0.41 -9.52
CA ASP A 556 -54.60 -0.06 -8.09
C ASP A 556 -53.68 1.13 -7.78
N ILE A 557 -52.41 1.08 -8.17
CA ILE A 557 -51.46 2.18 -7.92
C ILE A 557 -51.86 3.46 -8.66
N MET A 558 -52.32 3.38 -9.91
CA MET A 558 -52.81 4.54 -10.66
C MET A 558 -54.02 5.20 -9.99
N SER A 559 -54.93 4.40 -9.42
CA SER A 559 -56.07 4.94 -8.65
C SER A 559 -55.61 5.75 -7.43
N ARG A 560 -54.56 5.29 -6.74
CA ARG A 560 -53.96 5.97 -5.58
C ARG A 560 -53.23 7.26 -5.97
N ILE A 561 -52.48 7.22 -7.07
CA ILE A 561 -51.82 8.41 -7.64
C ILE A 561 -52.88 9.46 -8.01
N ASN A 562 -53.97 9.05 -8.68
CA ASN A 562 -55.06 9.95 -9.05
C ASN A 562 -55.77 10.56 -7.84
N ALA A 563 -55.89 9.81 -6.73
CA ALA A 563 -56.42 10.33 -5.48
C ALA A 563 -55.46 11.37 -4.86
N ALA A 564 -54.15 11.11 -4.86
CA ALA A 564 -53.14 12.05 -4.37
C ALA A 564 -53.06 13.34 -5.23
N ARG A 565 -53.30 13.23 -6.54
CA ARG A 565 -53.30 14.36 -7.50
C ARG A 565 -54.38 15.42 -7.24
N GLN A 566 -55.44 15.10 -6.49
CA GLN A 566 -56.56 16.03 -6.25
C GLN A 566 -56.16 17.26 -5.39
N ASN A 567 -54.97 17.26 -4.79
CA ASN A 567 -54.34 18.45 -4.23
C ASN A 567 -53.70 19.31 -5.36
N GLU A 568 -54.19 20.53 -5.57
CA GLU A 568 -53.66 21.45 -6.61
C GLU A 568 -52.16 21.74 -6.49
N LYS A 569 -51.60 21.65 -5.27
CA LYS A 569 -50.16 21.87 -5.00
C LYS A 569 -49.26 20.74 -5.51
N ASP A 570 -49.82 19.57 -5.81
CA ASP A 570 -49.04 18.35 -6.09
C ASP A 570 -49.06 17.98 -7.59
N ARG A 571 -49.82 18.75 -8.38
CA ARG A 571 -50.15 18.44 -9.77
C ARG A 571 -48.91 18.27 -10.65
N GLY A 572 -47.91 19.16 -10.54
CA GLY A 572 -46.70 19.11 -11.38
C GLY A 572 -45.82 17.87 -11.18
N MET A 573 -45.72 17.37 -9.94
CA MET A 573 -44.93 16.19 -9.61
C MET A 573 -45.57 14.90 -10.14
N TRP A 574 -46.90 14.77 -10.00
CA TRP A 574 -47.65 13.59 -10.47
C TRP A 574 -47.84 13.58 -11.99
N CYS A 575 -47.86 14.75 -12.65
CA CYS A 575 -47.84 14.85 -14.11
C CYS A 575 -46.61 14.17 -14.75
N ARG A 576 -45.50 13.97 -14.00
CA ARG A 576 -44.33 13.20 -14.50
C ARG A 576 -44.57 11.69 -14.58
N LEU A 577 -45.54 11.15 -13.82
CA LEU A 577 -45.85 9.73 -13.76
C LEU A 577 -47.00 9.34 -14.71
N ILE A 578 -47.92 10.28 -14.92
CA ILE A 578 -49.09 10.10 -15.77
C ILE A 578 -48.72 10.64 -17.16
N GLN A 579 -48.82 9.78 -18.17
CA GLN A 579 -48.61 10.15 -19.58
C GLN A 579 -49.76 11.04 -20.11
N ASP A 580 -50.02 12.20 -19.51
CA ASP A 580 -50.87 13.21 -20.15
C ASP A 580 -50.10 13.69 -21.39
N LYS A 581 -50.65 13.61 -22.60
CA LYS A 581 -50.01 14.23 -23.78
C LYS A 581 -50.19 15.75 -23.68
N PRO A 582 -49.21 16.58 -24.10
CA PRO A 582 -49.49 18.01 -24.25
C PRO A 582 -50.54 18.15 -25.36
N GLU A 583 -51.60 18.92 -25.09
CA GLU A 583 -52.71 19.09 -26.03
C GLU A 583 -52.33 19.96 -27.25
N ASP A 584 -51.20 20.68 -27.21
CA ASP A 584 -50.84 21.68 -28.22
C ASP A 584 -49.42 21.51 -28.83
N GLY A 585 -49.35 21.43 -30.16
CA GLY A 585 -48.10 21.33 -30.93
C GLY A 585 -47.23 22.61 -30.95
N VAL A 586 -47.69 23.73 -30.40
CA VAL A 586 -46.97 25.01 -30.34
C VAL A 586 -45.85 24.98 -29.28
N GLN A 587 -46.08 24.32 -28.14
CA GLN A 587 -45.11 24.20 -27.05
C GLN A 587 -43.88 23.36 -27.44
N LEU A 588 -44.03 22.42 -28.39
CA LEU A 588 -42.91 21.58 -28.86
C LEU A 588 -41.87 22.40 -29.64
N VAL A 589 -42.31 23.38 -30.44
CA VAL A 589 -41.44 24.22 -31.28
C VAL A 589 -40.67 25.23 -30.43
N GLU A 590 -41.34 25.88 -29.47
CA GLU A 590 -40.69 26.79 -28.51
C GLU A 590 -39.66 26.05 -27.64
N PHE A 591 -39.99 24.84 -27.21
CA PHE A 591 -39.08 23.99 -26.44
C PHE A 591 -37.84 23.56 -27.23
N GLN A 592 -38.00 23.15 -28.50
CA GLN A 592 -36.86 22.81 -29.37
C GLN A 592 -35.96 24.02 -29.63
N SER A 593 -36.54 25.21 -29.86
CA SER A 593 -35.77 26.45 -30.02
C SER A 593 -34.94 26.78 -28.77
N CYS A 594 -35.53 26.64 -27.58
CA CYS A 594 -34.84 26.92 -26.32
C CYS A 594 -33.68 25.93 -26.06
N MET A 595 -33.86 24.64 -26.41
CA MET A 595 -32.78 23.66 -26.36
C MET A 595 -31.62 23.99 -27.32
N GLU A 596 -31.94 24.42 -28.54
CA GLU A 596 -30.94 24.84 -29.53
C GLU A 596 -30.16 26.08 -29.06
N ASP A 597 -30.85 27.06 -28.48
CA ASP A 597 -30.23 28.26 -27.88
C ASP A 597 -29.33 27.88 -26.70
N PHE A 598 -29.75 26.96 -25.83
CA PHE A 598 -28.91 26.46 -24.75
C PHE A 598 -27.65 25.77 -25.27
N ILE A 599 -27.77 24.90 -26.29
CA ILE A 599 -26.63 24.22 -26.93
C ILE A 599 -25.62 25.25 -27.45
N GLN A 600 -26.08 26.32 -28.10
CA GLN A 600 -25.21 27.39 -28.58
C GLN A 600 -24.47 28.10 -27.45
N HIS A 601 -25.15 28.44 -26.36
CA HIS A 601 -24.52 29.11 -25.20
C HIS A 601 -23.49 28.21 -24.52
N VAL A 602 -23.78 26.91 -24.36
CA VAL A 602 -22.80 25.96 -23.83
C VAL A 602 -21.59 25.85 -24.75
N ASN A 603 -21.77 25.81 -26.07
CA ASN A 603 -20.65 25.77 -27.03
C ASN A 603 -19.77 27.03 -26.94
N ILE A 604 -20.38 28.20 -26.71
CA ILE A 604 -19.65 29.46 -26.49
C ILE A 604 -18.85 29.40 -25.18
N ILE A 605 -19.47 28.96 -24.08
CA ILE A 605 -18.82 28.84 -22.77
C ILE A 605 -17.70 27.79 -22.78
N THR A 606 -17.90 26.71 -23.52
CA THR A 606 -16.94 25.61 -23.67
C THR A 606 -15.81 25.94 -24.66
N SER A 607 -15.93 27.04 -25.43
CA SER A 607 -14.80 27.68 -26.13
C SER A 607 -13.97 28.55 -25.15
N ARG A 608 -12.70 28.79 -25.44
CA ARG A 608 -11.74 29.45 -24.50
C ARG A 608 -11.93 30.97 -24.33
N THR A 609 -13.07 31.54 -24.74
CA THR A 609 -13.31 33.00 -24.81
C THR A 609 -14.59 33.46 -24.11
N ALA A 610 -15.10 32.69 -23.15
CA ALA A 610 -16.33 32.99 -22.44
C ALA A 610 -16.22 34.24 -21.54
N THR A 611 -17.19 35.13 -21.62
CA THR A 611 -17.32 36.32 -20.76
C THR A 611 -18.32 36.08 -19.63
N ALA A 612 -18.32 36.96 -18.60
CA ALA A 612 -19.28 36.87 -17.50
C ALA A 612 -20.75 37.08 -17.96
N GLU A 613 -20.95 37.78 -19.09
CA GLU A 613 -22.28 38.00 -19.66
C GLU A 613 -22.82 36.72 -20.34
N ASP A 614 -21.94 35.92 -20.96
CA ASP A 614 -22.31 34.64 -21.57
C ASP A 614 -22.81 33.63 -20.52
N VAL A 615 -22.18 33.62 -19.33
CA VAL A 615 -22.62 32.79 -18.20
C VAL A 615 -23.98 33.24 -17.66
N LYS A 616 -24.25 34.55 -17.59
CA LYS A 616 -25.55 35.07 -17.18
C LYS A 616 -26.65 34.73 -18.21
N SER A 617 -26.36 34.85 -19.50
CA SER A 617 -27.30 34.43 -20.56
C SER A 617 -27.58 32.93 -20.52
N LEU A 618 -26.57 32.10 -20.22
CA LEU A 618 -26.79 30.66 -20.02
C LEU A 618 -27.69 30.38 -18.80
N ILE A 619 -27.48 31.06 -17.67
CA ILE A 619 -28.33 30.91 -16.48
C ILE A 619 -29.77 31.34 -16.78
N HIS A 620 -29.94 32.45 -17.50
CA HIS A 620 -31.27 32.92 -17.90
C HIS A 620 -31.97 31.92 -18.84
N ASN A 621 -31.27 31.40 -19.85
CA ASN A 621 -31.80 30.37 -20.74
C ASN A 621 -32.10 29.06 -20.00
N LEU A 622 -31.28 28.68 -19.00
CA LEU A 622 -31.57 27.53 -18.14
C LEU A 622 -32.87 27.71 -17.36
N GLN A 623 -33.11 28.91 -16.82
CA GLN A 623 -34.35 29.23 -16.10
C GLN A 623 -35.57 29.22 -17.02
N GLU A 624 -35.47 29.75 -18.24
CA GLU A 624 -36.56 29.65 -19.23
C GLU A 624 -36.78 28.20 -19.70
N THR A 625 -35.71 27.45 -19.94
CA THR A 625 -35.79 26.02 -20.30
C THR A 625 -36.43 25.21 -19.17
N GLU A 626 -36.11 25.51 -17.91
CA GLU A 626 -36.69 24.88 -16.72
C GLU A 626 -38.21 25.10 -16.65
N LEU A 627 -38.68 26.33 -16.86
CA LEU A 627 -40.11 26.67 -16.89
C LEU A 627 -40.86 25.93 -18.01
N LEU A 628 -40.24 25.80 -19.19
CA LEU A 628 -40.82 25.05 -20.32
C LEU A 628 -40.78 23.53 -20.09
N LEU A 629 -39.75 23.03 -19.39
CA LEU A 629 -39.61 21.62 -19.02
C LEU A 629 -40.67 21.15 -18.02
N GLU A 630 -41.10 22.01 -17.10
CA GLU A 630 -42.19 21.70 -16.15
C GLU A 630 -43.55 21.51 -16.85
N ALA A 631 -43.75 22.11 -18.02
CA ALA A 631 -44.99 22.03 -18.80
C ALA A 631 -45.06 20.83 -19.76
N PHE A 632 -43.96 20.07 -19.96
CA PHE A 632 -43.86 19.10 -21.07
C PHE A 632 -43.94 17.62 -20.65
N PRO A 633 -44.85 16.82 -21.22
CA PRO A 633 -44.89 15.37 -21.04
C PRO A 633 -43.97 14.62 -22.02
N ARG A 634 -42.97 13.91 -21.48
CA ARG A 634 -41.85 13.35 -22.27
C ARG A 634 -42.12 11.94 -22.82
N ASN A 635 -42.90 11.85 -23.90
CA ASN A 635 -42.93 10.65 -24.76
C ASN A 635 -42.32 10.92 -26.15
N HIS A 636 -41.28 11.76 -26.24
CA HIS A 636 -40.37 11.69 -27.39
C HIS A 636 -39.23 10.72 -27.07
N THR A 637 -39.15 9.67 -27.88
CA THR A 637 -38.02 8.75 -27.93
C THR A 637 -36.71 9.51 -28.13
N PRO A 638 -35.58 9.03 -27.58
CA PRO A 638 -34.25 9.65 -27.68
C PRO A 638 -33.63 9.49 -29.09
N GLU A 639 -34.44 9.65 -30.14
CA GLU A 639 -33.97 9.69 -31.53
C GLU A 639 -34.01 11.13 -32.11
N ASP A 640 -34.44 12.13 -31.33
CA ASP A 640 -34.30 13.53 -31.73
C ASP A 640 -32.84 13.99 -31.53
N PRO A 641 -32.11 14.36 -32.61
CA PRO A 641 -30.74 14.84 -32.53
C PRO A 641 -30.59 16.07 -31.64
N VAL A 642 -31.62 16.92 -31.52
CA VAL A 642 -31.58 18.12 -30.66
C VAL A 642 -31.50 17.73 -29.19
N SER A 643 -32.32 16.77 -28.75
CA SER A 643 -32.32 16.26 -27.37
C SER A 643 -30.99 15.58 -27.02
N THR A 644 -30.42 14.83 -27.97
CA THR A 644 -29.11 14.16 -27.79
C THR A 644 -27.98 15.17 -27.68
N ASN A 645 -27.98 16.20 -28.52
CA ASN A 645 -27.00 17.28 -28.47
C ASN A 645 -27.13 18.11 -27.20
N PHE A 646 -28.36 18.40 -26.74
CA PHE A 646 -28.63 19.10 -25.49
C PHE A 646 -28.04 18.36 -24.28
N LEU A 647 -28.30 17.05 -24.17
CA LEU A 647 -27.73 16.21 -23.11
C LEU A 647 -26.20 16.15 -23.19
N THR A 648 -25.65 16.08 -24.41
CA THR A 648 -24.20 16.11 -24.64
C THR A 648 -23.58 17.44 -24.20
N SER A 649 -24.23 18.56 -24.50
CA SER A 649 -23.82 19.90 -24.06
C SER A 649 -23.87 20.03 -22.53
N ILE A 650 -24.94 19.56 -21.86
CA ILE A 650 -25.00 19.54 -20.40
C ILE A 650 -23.83 18.73 -19.81
N ALA A 651 -23.57 17.53 -20.35
CA ALA A 651 -22.46 16.70 -19.91
C ALA A 651 -21.10 17.39 -20.10
N LEU A 652 -20.91 18.12 -21.20
CA LEU A 652 -19.70 18.87 -21.49
C LEU A 652 -19.50 20.05 -20.53
N LEU A 653 -20.59 20.76 -20.23
CA LEU A 653 -20.61 21.84 -19.25
C LEU A 653 -20.28 21.32 -17.84
N TRP A 654 -20.90 20.21 -17.42
CA TRP A 654 -20.65 19.55 -16.15
C TRP A 654 -19.19 19.08 -16.02
N THR A 655 -18.67 18.43 -17.06
CA THR A 655 -17.27 17.96 -17.11
C THR A 655 -16.30 19.13 -16.95
N ARG A 656 -16.57 20.28 -17.58
CA ARG A 656 -15.71 21.47 -17.46
C ARG A 656 -15.80 22.13 -16.07
N TYR A 657 -16.96 22.11 -15.42
CA TYR A 657 -17.13 22.60 -14.05
C TYR A 657 -16.44 21.72 -13.02
N CYS A 658 -16.43 20.40 -13.20
CA CYS A 658 -15.75 19.47 -12.29
C CYS A 658 -14.21 19.43 -12.47
N LEU A 659 -13.69 19.94 -13.59
CA LEU A 659 -12.25 20.04 -13.88
C LEU A 659 -11.61 21.38 -13.46
N LEU A 660 -12.43 22.34 -12.98
CA LEU A 660 -12.01 23.58 -12.33
C LEU A 660 -12.04 23.39 -10.81
#